data_AF-A0AAV1KUG6-F1
#
_entry.id   AF-A0AAV1KUG6-F1
#
_cell.length_a   1.000
_cell.length_b   1.000
_cell.length_c   1.000
_cell.angle_alpha   90.00
_cell.angle_beta   90.00
_cell.angle_gamma   90.00
#
_symmetry.space_group_name_H-M   'P 1'
#
loop_
_entity.id
_entity.type
_entity.pdbx_description
1 polymer ?
#
loop_
_entity_poly.entity_id
_entity_poly.type
_entity_poly.pdbx_seq_one_letter_code
_entity_poly.pdbx_strand_id
1 'polypeptide(L)'
;MSVDRYQINPPIEKFLYNKTDWTKYNELSITAFSNFEVNNENPLQSYDEFIERLDTLRRDTVPKFVKANNYRCKPPAPWWSDTCEQSVIKTYEALKLYRRDPTIDNYINYKRLNAVKKKTISEHKRNGWANICNTFNRTTPVSIIWKYIKLFKRIICNNRTYKDEFVVPLLDKLSRNGCRVIDNLESYFQINNSLQKSSFLIEPFTWSEFCTSLQSRRNTTPGLDNCPYILIKNLNQSVQKKLLANLNALWHLKKIPESWKTQCVIPLLKPDKPPEDPNSYRPISLSSCVGKLNENMLKMRLECYVEANNIIPHVQYGFRRGRSCADSFISLLSDLKYANNNNKSSVCVFLDIEGAFDNVDPGILVQVLSDIGIPGILCQWLFNFLIDRTLYIRHNNILHGPRRVSKGTMQGATLSPLLYNIYTSQILNFVNIEGVNILQFADDLVIYCTDHNVDRAVNSINNALEQLYIYYNDKLALQINPNKSKAMIFSKDFPSNGILYNNHPISVVSNHKFLGVVIDNKLCFNLHINHIITNSLKGLNIIRCLAGVTWGADPKVLSMLYKSIVRSHFDYSCLAYSNSSCVKKLDIIQNKALRIISGAMCSTPIRAMEVETKIMPLCLRRLLLIERYLLKLVSGNDNVLKKIVPFPLQCSVQQTSGGELLQGYFPVLPLIVQQMNEDFKNVIKQSKWTCYTYPYSCIIFETNIVTKNFFNNCELLSFISDNNYYTLYTDGSKSELFVRSAVYDPQCKFGQSFLLDPKCSVFTAEVYAALEALKRIAHINSFNNFLILTDSLSMVQSLTNLRFDFKKNYILYNIKKLLFSYAKKGIQVSFMWIPSHRGITGNEIVDKIARDGTNMLDVSSIVKVPLTDCYQSIDNQVNSLWVEFWKQDQEQKGKWYGTIQEKLPVAPWYNKLKMASRDFVTTINRLRFGHSTVPAHLARLGIVESSYCTFCNNSVGDIEHFIFTCECFSFDRLILVSEISDIVQNQVTVQDPSRRLSDMLKNRSYYVPLYKFIKNTVGKL
;
A
#
# COMPACT_ATOMS: atom_id res chain seq x y z
N MET A 1 -27.70 -14.36 47.77
CA MET A 1 -27.05 -13.22 48.46
C MET A 1 -26.47 -12.27 47.41
N SER A 2 -27.01 -11.05 47.41
CA SER A 2 -26.62 -9.81 46.69
C SER A 2 -26.29 -9.89 45.20
N VAL A 3 -27.35 -9.88 44.39
CA VAL A 3 -27.38 -9.41 43.00
C VAL A 3 -27.46 -7.89 43.03
N ASP A 4 -26.33 -7.20 43.26
CA ASP A 4 -26.27 -5.73 43.19
C ASP A 4 -24.85 -5.25 42.85
N ARG A 5 -24.37 -5.54 41.63
CA ARG A 5 -23.24 -4.83 40.98
C ARG A 5 -23.32 -4.94 39.46
N TYR A 6 -24.35 -4.37 38.85
CA TYR A 6 -24.30 -4.05 37.42
C TYR A 6 -24.95 -2.68 37.21
N GLN A 7 -24.15 -1.63 37.27
CA GLN A 7 -24.55 -0.34 36.69
C GLN A 7 -24.93 -0.59 35.22
N ILE A 8 -26.20 -0.37 34.92
CA ILE A 8 -26.76 -0.48 33.58
C ILE A 8 -26.21 0.70 32.77
N ASN A 9 -25.20 0.45 31.94
CA ASN A 9 -24.75 1.45 30.98
C ASN A 9 -25.89 1.77 29.99
N PRO A 10 -26.15 3.06 29.68
CA PRO A 10 -27.15 3.44 28.70
C PRO A 10 -26.81 2.84 27.32
N PRO A 11 -27.83 2.54 26.49
CA PRO A 11 -27.61 1.96 25.17
C PRO A 11 -26.81 2.93 24.29
N ILE A 12 -25.71 2.44 23.71
CA ILE A 12 -24.86 3.24 22.84
C ILE A 12 -25.54 3.37 21.47
N GLU A 13 -25.99 4.58 21.14
CA GLU A 13 -26.44 4.93 19.80
C GLU A 13 -25.25 4.98 18.84
N LYS A 14 -25.37 4.35 17.68
CA LYS A 14 -24.34 4.37 16.64
C LYS A 14 -24.89 4.86 15.31
N PHE A 15 -24.31 5.93 14.79
CA PHE A 15 -24.62 6.46 13.46
C PHE A 15 -24.17 5.52 12.33
N LEU A 16 -25.07 5.30 11.36
CA LEU A 16 -24.87 4.40 10.21
C LEU A 16 -24.57 5.17 8.92
N TYR A 17 -23.40 5.79 8.84
CA TYR A 17 -22.96 6.58 7.67
C TYR A 17 -23.02 5.84 6.32
N ASN A 18 -22.94 4.50 6.31
CA ASN A 18 -23.02 3.71 5.08
C ASN A 18 -24.45 3.54 4.56
N LYS A 19 -25.46 3.89 5.34
CA LYS A 19 -26.89 3.84 4.98
C LYS A 19 -27.50 5.23 4.81
N THR A 20 -26.68 6.28 4.89
CA THR A 20 -27.12 7.67 4.75
C THR A 20 -27.38 7.99 3.28
N ASP A 21 -28.48 8.69 3.01
CA ASP A 21 -28.71 9.33 1.72
C ASP A 21 -27.93 10.65 1.64
N TRP A 22 -26.82 10.62 0.92
CA TRP A 22 -25.92 11.77 0.79
C TRP A 22 -26.47 12.85 -0.15
N THR A 23 -27.43 12.53 -1.02
CA THR A 23 -28.06 13.54 -1.90
C THR A 23 -28.97 14.45 -1.09
N LYS A 24 -29.87 13.84 -0.31
CA LYS A 24 -30.71 14.56 0.66
C LYS A 24 -29.89 15.32 1.70
N TYR A 25 -28.80 14.73 2.20
CA TYR A 25 -27.89 15.43 3.12
C TYR A 25 -27.29 16.70 2.49
N ASN A 26 -26.90 16.64 1.21
CA ASN A 26 -26.33 17.77 0.49
C ASN A 26 -27.34 18.91 0.34
N GLU A 27 -28.57 18.61 -0.07
CA GLU A 27 -29.64 19.58 -0.25
C GLU A 27 -30.02 20.26 1.07
N LEU A 28 -30.27 19.46 2.12
CA LEU A 28 -30.61 19.98 3.45
C LEU A 28 -29.49 20.81 4.07
N SER A 29 -28.24 20.58 3.68
CA SER A 29 -27.12 21.40 4.15
C SER A 29 -27.22 22.85 3.69
N ILE A 30 -27.84 23.14 2.55
CA ILE A 30 -28.03 24.52 2.09
C ILE A 30 -28.99 25.25 3.05
N THR A 31 -30.13 24.63 3.35
CA THR A 31 -31.15 25.20 4.25
C THR A 31 -30.62 25.35 5.67
N ALA A 32 -29.90 24.34 6.20
CA ALA A 32 -29.33 24.39 7.56
C ALA A 32 -28.31 25.53 7.75
N PHE A 33 -27.65 25.95 6.66
CA PHE A 33 -26.61 26.97 6.67
C PHE A 33 -26.99 28.24 5.90
N SER A 34 -28.28 28.46 5.57
CA SER A 34 -28.72 29.64 4.81
C SER A 34 -28.35 30.94 5.54
N ASN A 35 -28.67 31.00 6.83
CA ASN A 35 -28.46 32.16 7.71
C ASN A 35 -27.14 32.08 8.50
N PHE A 36 -26.18 31.26 8.04
CA PHE A 36 -24.86 31.21 8.65
C PHE A 36 -23.93 32.19 7.93
N GLU A 37 -23.36 33.11 8.69
CA GLU A 37 -22.32 34.04 8.23
C GLU A 37 -21.10 33.94 9.13
N VAL A 38 -19.92 34.18 8.54
CA VAL A 38 -18.66 34.13 9.29
C VAL A 38 -18.45 35.48 9.95
N ASN A 39 -18.47 35.52 11.28
CA ASN A 39 -18.06 36.68 12.04
C ASN A 39 -16.52 36.75 12.05
N ASN A 40 -15.95 37.67 11.26
CA ASN A 40 -14.50 37.84 11.16
C ASN A 40 -13.87 38.43 12.44
N GLU A 41 -14.62 39.10 13.30
CA GLU A 41 -14.14 39.62 14.59
C GLU A 41 -14.10 38.51 15.64
N ASN A 42 -15.09 37.60 15.62
CA ASN A 42 -15.16 36.42 16.49
C ASN A 42 -15.32 35.11 15.71
N PRO A 43 -14.26 34.64 15.03
CA PRO A 43 -14.32 33.41 14.23
C PRO A 43 -14.42 32.15 15.08
N LEU A 44 -14.02 32.18 16.36
CA LEU A 44 -14.17 31.05 17.27
C LEU A 44 -15.65 30.72 17.50
N GLN A 45 -16.46 31.73 17.80
CA GLN A 45 -17.91 31.57 17.95
C GLN A 45 -18.56 31.06 16.66
N SER A 46 -18.18 31.64 15.53
CA SER A 46 -18.67 31.20 14.21
C SER A 46 -18.31 29.73 13.94
N TYR A 47 -17.13 29.29 14.39
CA TYR A 47 -16.67 27.91 14.21
C TYR A 47 -17.48 26.94 15.06
N ASP A 48 -17.69 27.26 16.33
CA ASP A 48 -18.47 26.42 17.24
C ASP A 48 -19.93 26.31 16.78
N GLU A 49 -20.53 27.42 16.34
CA GLU A 49 -21.86 27.42 15.71
C GLU A 49 -21.91 26.53 14.45
N PHE A 50 -20.88 26.60 13.60
CA PHE A 50 -20.81 25.76 12.41
C PHE A 50 -20.82 24.27 12.77
N ILE A 51 -20.04 23.87 13.79
CA ILE A 51 -19.97 22.49 14.26
C ILE A 51 -21.31 22.04 14.88
N GLU A 52 -21.97 22.90 15.64
CA GLU A 52 -23.28 22.61 16.23
C GLU A 52 -24.37 22.40 15.17
N ARG A 53 -24.44 23.28 14.16
CA ARG A 53 -25.34 23.12 13.01
C ARG A 53 -25.05 21.83 12.24
N LEU A 54 -23.77 21.49 12.07
CA LEU A 54 -23.35 20.24 11.42
C LEU A 54 -23.77 19.01 12.23
N ASP A 55 -23.66 19.05 13.56
CA ASP A 55 -24.09 17.94 14.41
C ASP A 55 -25.62 17.77 14.42
N THR A 56 -26.35 18.88 14.37
CA THR A 56 -27.82 18.88 14.21
C THR A 56 -28.22 18.24 12.89
N LEU A 57 -27.64 18.72 11.77
CA LEU A 57 -27.86 18.13 10.45
C LEU A 57 -27.55 16.63 10.43
N ARG A 58 -26.46 16.22 11.10
CA ARG A 58 -26.09 14.80 11.24
C ARG A 58 -27.14 14.00 11.99
N ARG A 59 -27.66 14.50 13.11
CA ARG A 59 -28.69 13.82 13.92
C ARG A 59 -29.99 13.63 13.13
N ASP A 60 -30.34 14.60 12.29
CA ASP A 60 -31.59 14.59 11.52
C ASP A 60 -31.55 13.69 10.28
N THR A 61 -30.36 13.52 9.70
CA THR A 61 -30.19 12.86 8.39
C THR A 61 -29.55 11.48 8.46
N VAL A 62 -28.72 11.20 9.48
CA VAL A 62 -27.95 9.96 9.57
C VAL A 62 -28.70 8.93 10.41
N PRO A 63 -29.09 7.76 9.84
CA PRO A 63 -29.80 6.73 10.60
C PRO A 63 -28.99 6.25 11.81
N LYS A 64 -29.67 6.10 12.95
CA LYS A 64 -29.09 5.57 14.18
C LYS A 64 -29.42 4.10 14.34
N PHE A 65 -28.47 3.35 14.89
CA PHE A 65 -28.69 2.00 15.39
C PHE A 65 -28.54 2.00 16.90
N VAL A 66 -29.62 1.66 17.61
CA VAL A 66 -29.59 1.42 19.05
C VAL A 66 -29.29 -0.05 19.28
N LYS A 67 -28.18 -0.35 19.94
CA LYS A 67 -27.88 -1.72 20.35
C LYS A 67 -28.72 -2.03 21.58
N ALA A 68 -29.87 -2.69 21.39
CA ALA A 68 -30.71 -3.14 22.51
C ALA A 68 -29.89 -4.02 23.46
N ASN A 69 -29.93 -3.72 24.77
CA ASN A 69 -29.34 -4.53 25.85
C ASN A 69 -30.14 -5.83 26.10
N ASN A 70 -30.74 -6.41 25.06
CA ASN A 70 -31.42 -7.68 25.21
C ASN A 70 -30.33 -8.74 25.26
N TYR A 71 -30.24 -9.41 26.41
CA TYR A 71 -29.61 -10.72 26.57
C TYR A 71 -30.30 -11.70 25.61
N ARG A 72 -30.05 -11.58 24.31
CA ARG A 72 -30.43 -12.60 23.35
C ARG A 72 -29.55 -13.79 23.68
N CYS A 73 -30.17 -14.91 24.07
CA CYS A 73 -29.55 -16.22 23.89
C CYS A 73 -28.87 -16.19 22.53
N LYS A 74 -27.54 -16.38 22.52
CA LYS A 74 -26.79 -16.34 21.26
C LYS A 74 -27.53 -17.29 20.32
N PRO A 75 -27.98 -16.83 19.13
CA PRO A 75 -28.59 -17.73 18.18
C PRO A 75 -27.64 -18.93 18.00
N PRO A 76 -28.18 -20.16 17.89
CA PRO A 76 -27.35 -21.32 17.71
C PRO A 76 -26.39 -21.06 16.55
N ALA A 77 -25.17 -21.58 16.67
CA ALA A 77 -24.15 -21.30 15.68
C ALA A 77 -24.69 -21.66 14.28
N PRO A 78 -24.32 -20.96 13.19
CA PRO A 78 -24.93 -21.15 11.86
C PRO A 78 -24.83 -22.59 11.29
N TRP A 79 -24.02 -23.44 11.91
CA TRP A 79 -23.78 -24.83 11.55
C TRP A 79 -24.52 -25.84 12.45
N TRP A 80 -25.19 -25.37 13.50
CA TRP A 80 -25.98 -26.20 14.41
C TRP A 80 -27.25 -26.67 13.70
N SER A 81 -27.64 -27.91 13.93
CA SER A 81 -28.78 -28.57 13.27
C SER A 81 -29.49 -29.50 14.25
N ASP A 82 -30.68 -29.95 13.89
CA ASP A 82 -31.49 -30.87 14.70
C ASP A 82 -30.78 -32.19 15.00
N THR A 83 -29.92 -32.66 14.10
CA THR A 83 -29.09 -33.86 14.33
C THR A 83 -28.05 -33.62 15.43
N CYS A 84 -27.49 -32.41 15.51
CA CYS A 84 -26.60 -32.01 16.60
C CYS A 84 -27.37 -31.97 17.92
N GLU A 85 -28.55 -31.34 17.93
CA GLU A 85 -29.47 -31.26 19.08
C GLU A 85 -29.76 -32.66 19.65
N GLN A 86 -30.25 -33.56 18.79
CA GLN A 86 -30.61 -34.93 19.17
C GLN A 86 -29.40 -35.73 19.69
N SER A 87 -28.22 -35.54 19.09
CA SER A 87 -27.00 -36.23 19.56
C SER A 87 -26.57 -35.78 20.97
N VAL A 88 -26.81 -34.51 21.32
CA VAL A 88 -26.54 -33.96 22.66
C VAL A 88 -27.53 -34.51 23.67
N ILE A 89 -28.83 -34.49 23.33
CA ILE A 89 -29.91 -35.01 24.18
C ILE A 89 -29.67 -36.49 24.51
N LYS A 90 -29.47 -37.35 23.49
CA LYS A 90 -29.20 -38.78 23.67
C LYS A 90 -27.96 -39.05 24.54
N THR A 91 -26.91 -38.25 24.38
CA THR A 91 -25.70 -38.39 25.21
C THR A 91 -25.97 -37.99 26.67
N TYR A 92 -26.80 -36.97 26.88
CA TYR A 92 -27.16 -36.49 28.22
C TYR A 92 -28.10 -37.48 28.95
N GLU A 93 -29.05 -38.07 28.23
CA GLU A 93 -29.90 -39.16 28.74
C GLU A 93 -29.08 -40.39 29.13
N ALA A 94 -28.14 -40.82 28.27
CA ALA A 94 -27.24 -41.92 28.60
C ALA A 94 -26.32 -41.61 29.79
N LEU A 95 -25.89 -40.35 29.95
CA LEU A 95 -25.12 -39.92 31.13
C LEU A 95 -25.97 -39.94 32.41
N LYS A 96 -27.23 -39.52 32.33
CA LYS A 96 -28.19 -39.60 33.45
C LYS A 96 -28.43 -41.04 33.86
N LEU A 97 -28.65 -41.94 32.90
CA LEU A 97 -28.83 -43.37 33.15
C LEU A 97 -27.60 -43.98 33.84
N TYR A 98 -26.38 -43.73 33.33
CA TYR A 98 -25.14 -44.18 33.98
C TYR A 98 -24.94 -43.62 35.39
N ARG A 99 -25.32 -42.35 35.64
CA ARG A 99 -25.24 -41.76 36.99
C ARG A 99 -26.25 -42.36 37.97
N ARG A 100 -27.40 -42.81 37.47
CA ARG A 100 -28.43 -43.47 38.28
C ARG A 100 -28.10 -44.94 38.53
N ASP A 101 -27.54 -45.61 37.53
CA ASP A 101 -27.22 -47.04 37.52
C ASP A 101 -25.82 -47.29 36.90
N PRO A 102 -24.74 -47.29 37.73
CA PRO A 102 -23.34 -47.29 37.28
C PRO A 102 -22.81 -48.64 36.75
N THR A 103 -23.52 -49.30 35.83
CA THR A 103 -23.07 -50.54 35.20
C THR A 103 -22.05 -50.31 34.07
N ILE A 104 -21.27 -51.34 33.77
CA ILE A 104 -20.29 -51.33 32.66
C ILE A 104 -20.99 -51.08 31.32
N ASP A 105 -22.14 -51.69 31.08
CA ASP A 105 -22.91 -51.52 29.83
C ASP A 105 -23.43 -50.08 29.65
N ASN A 106 -23.94 -49.47 30.72
CA ASN A 106 -24.38 -48.06 30.69
C ASN A 106 -23.21 -47.11 30.42
N TYR A 107 -22.02 -47.41 30.97
CA TYR A 107 -20.81 -46.64 30.68
C TYR A 107 -20.35 -46.76 29.22
N ILE A 108 -20.37 -47.99 28.66
CA ILE A 108 -20.04 -48.24 27.25
C ILE A 108 -21.02 -47.52 26.33
N ASN A 109 -22.32 -47.58 26.62
CA ASN A 109 -23.36 -46.88 25.86
C ASN A 109 -23.16 -45.36 25.88
N TYR A 110 -22.91 -44.76 27.04
CA TYR A 110 -22.56 -43.35 27.16
C TYR A 110 -21.30 -42.99 26.35
N LYS A 111 -20.22 -43.79 26.43
CA LYS A 111 -18.99 -43.56 25.66
C LYS A 111 -19.23 -43.60 24.16
N ARG A 112 -20.01 -44.57 23.68
CA ARG A 112 -20.41 -44.71 22.27
C ARG A 112 -21.18 -43.49 21.80
N LEU A 113 -22.23 -43.09 22.52
CA LEU A 113 -23.05 -41.91 22.18
C LEU A 113 -22.26 -40.61 22.26
N ASN A 114 -21.35 -40.48 23.23
CA ASN A 114 -20.46 -39.32 23.33
C ASN A 114 -19.47 -39.26 22.14
N ALA A 115 -18.99 -40.41 21.63
CA ALA A 115 -18.17 -40.47 20.42
C ALA A 115 -18.97 -40.07 19.18
N VAL A 116 -20.21 -40.57 19.03
CA VAL A 116 -21.14 -40.17 17.96
C VAL A 116 -21.40 -38.66 18.00
N LYS A 117 -21.78 -38.11 19.17
CA LYS A 117 -21.96 -36.67 19.37
C LYS A 117 -20.73 -35.86 18.96
N LYS A 118 -19.53 -36.27 19.39
CA LYS A 118 -18.27 -35.59 19.02
C LYS A 118 -18.05 -35.62 17.50
N LYS A 119 -18.32 -36.75 16.84
CA LYS A 119 -18.22 -36.91 15.38
C LYS A 119 -19.22 -36.00 14.66
N THR A 120 -20.52 -36.07 15.01
CA THR A 120 -21.58 -35.26 14.41
C THR A 120 -21.31 -33.77 14.55
N ILE A 121 -20.95 -33.28 15.75
CA ILE A 121 -20.62 -31.86 15.97
C ILE A 121 -19.39 -31.46 15.15
N SER A 122 -18.38 -32.31 15.05
CA SER A 122 -17.18 -32.03 14.25
C SER A 122 -17.47 -31.94 12.75
N GLU A 123 -18.32 -32.84 12.23
CA GLU A 123 -18.76 -32.86 10.84
C GLU A 123 -19.60 -31.62 10.50
N HIS A 124 -20.59 -31.28 11.33
CA HIS A 124 -21.40 -30.09 11.14
C HIS A 124 -20.58 -28.80 11.21
N LYS A 125 -19.63 -28.69 12.16
CA LYS A 125 -18.68 -27.56 12.21
C LYS A 125 -17.86 -27.45 10.92
N ARG A 126 -17.35 -28.58 10.40
CA ARG A 126 -16.55 -28.61 9.18
C ARG A 126 -17.38 -28.21 7.95
N ASN A 127 -18.57 -28.78 7.80
CA ASN A 127 -19.47 -28.50 6.68
C ASN A 127 -19.96 -27.06 6.72
N GLY A 128 -20.35 -26.56 7.90
CA GLY A 128 -20.74 -25.16 8.06
C GLY A 128 -19.61 -24.19 7.75
N TRP A 129 -18.38 -24.51 8.16
CA TRP A 129 -17.21 -23.71 7.80
C TRP A 129 -16.91 -23.75 6.30
N ALA A 130 -17.00 -24.92 5.67
CA ALA A 130 -16.84 -25.07 4.23
C ALA A 130 -17.89 -24.26 3.46
N ASN A 131 -19.15 -24.29 3.90
CA ASN A 131 -20.25 -23.51 3.33
C ASN A 131 -19.98 -22.01 3.42
N ILE A 132 -19.50 -21.51 4.57
CA ILE A 132 -19.08 -20.11 4.70
C ILE A 132 -17.94 -19.79 3.72
N CYS A 133 -16.92 -20.64 3.63
CA CYS A 133 -15.80 -20.41 2.72
C CYS A 133 -16.21 -20.43 1.24
N ASN A 134 -17.17 -21.27 0.86
CA ASN A 134 -17.74 -21.32 -0.49
C ASN A 134 -18.42 -20.02 -0.90
N THR A 135 -18.88 -19.21 0.06
CA THR A 135 -19.44 -17.88 -0.24
C THR A 135 -18.37 -16.88 -0.71
N PHE A 136 -17.08 -17.11 -0.40
CA PHE A 136 -16.00 -16.22 -0.79
C PHE A 136 -15.60 -16.44 -2.25
N ASN A 137 -16.25 -15.67 -3.12
CA ASN A 137 -16.07 -15.70 -4.56
C ASN A 137 -15.54 -14.35 -5.10
N ARG A 138 -15.38 -14.25 -6.42
CA ARG A 138 -14.87 -13.05 -7.10
C ARG A 138 -15.74 -11.79 -6.96
N THR A 139 -17.04 -11.93 -6.67
CA THR A 139 -17.96 -10.80 -6.49
C THR A 139 -18.04 -10.37 -5.03
N THR A 140 -17.47 -11.15 -4.11
CA THR A 140 -17.46 -10.83 -2.68
C THR A 140 -16.63 -9.58 -2.45
N PRO A 141 -17.20 -8.51 -1.86
CA PRO A 141 -16.45 -7.32 -1.51
C PRO A 141 -15.26 -7.63 -0.61
N VAL A 142 -14.10 -7.07 -0.94
CA VAL A 142 -12.83 -7.25 -0.20
C VAL A 142 -12.97 -6.91 1.29
N SER A 143 -13.82 -5.94 1.62
CA SER A 143 -14.14 -5.54 3.01
C SER A 143 -14.75 -6.67 3.84
N ILE A 144 -15.61 -7.51 3.24
CA ILE A 144 -16.24 -8.65 3.91
C ILE A 144 -15.19 -9.73 4.17
N ILE A 145 -14.35 -10.04 3.19
CA ILE A 145 -13.26 -11.02 3.33
C ILE A 145 -12.34 -10.62 4.49
N TRP A 146 -11.91 -9.35 4.54
CA TRP A 146 -11.07 -8.86 5.64
C TRP A 146 -11.77 -8.83 7.00
N LYS A 147 -13.10 -8.66 7.04
CA LYS A 147 -13.88 -8.75 8.29
C LYS A 147 -13.73 -10.14 8.91
N TYR A 148 -13.87 -11.21 8.12
CA TYR A 148 -13.68 -12.59 8.58
C TYR A 148 -12.22 -12.88 8.94
N ILE A 149 -11.26 -12.42 8.14
CA ILE A 149 -9.82 -12.62 8.43
C ILE A 149 -9.41 -11.98 9.76
N LYS A 150 -9.96 -10.81 10.09
CA LYS A 150 -9.69 -10.16 11.38
C LYS A 150 -10.20 -10.96 12.58
N LEU A 151 -11.20 -11.82 12.42
CA LEU A 151 -11.69 -12.69 13.49
C LEU A 151 -10.65 -13.75 13.87
N PHE A 152 -9.94 -14.32 12.89
CA PHE A 152 -8.83 -15.26 13.16
C PHE A 152 -7.74 -14.64 14.04
N LYS A 153 -7.46 -13.34 13.85
CA LYS A 153 -6.49 -12.61 14.68
C LYS A 153 -7.01 -12.35 16.10
N ARG A 154 -8.31 -12.10 16.29
CA ARG A 154 -8.92 -11.80 17.60
C ARG A 154 -9.01 -13.01 18.53
N ILE A 155 -9.21 -14.21 17.99
CA ILE A 155 -9.33 -15.44 18.81
C ILE A 155 -8.06 -15.70 19.62
N ILE A 156 -6.89 -15.28 19.12
CA ILE A 156 -5.60 -15.40 19.82
C ILE A 156 -5.50 -14.41 20.99
N CYS A 157 -6.19 -13.27 20.94
CA CYS A 157 -6.06 -12.17 21.92
C CYS A 157 -7.17 -12.15 22.99
N ASN A 158 -8.27 -12.88 22.80
CA ASN A 158 -9.51 -12.65 23.56
C ASN A 158 -9.63 -13.34 24.93
N ASN A 159 -8.55 -13.93 25.47
CA ASN A 159 -8.61 -14.60 26.78
C ASN A 159 -8.20 -13.71 27.97
N ARG A 160 -8.10 -12.39 27.83
CA ARG A 160 -7.72 -11.54 28.96
C ARG A 160 -8.61 -10.29 29.05
N THR A 161 -9.56 -10.33 29.98
CA THR A 161 -10.15 -9.13 30.59
C THR A 161 -9.07 -8.50 31.46
N TYR A 162 -8.45 -7.43 30.98
CA TYR A 162 -7.47 -6.68 31.75
C TYR A 162 -8.19 -5.81 32.78
N LYS A 163 -7.60 -5.66 33.97
CA LYS A 163 -8.04 -4.66 34.94
C LYS A 163 -7.67 -3.27 34.43
N ASP A 164 -8.52 -2.27 34.67
CA ASP A 164 -8.35 -0.89 34.20
C ASP A 164 -7.18 -0.13 34.89
N GLU A 165 -6.41 -0.79 35.76
CA GLU A 165 -5.38 -0.20 36.65
C GLU A 165 -4.25 0.54 35.90
N PHE A 166 -3.95 0.20 34.65
CA PHE A 166 -2.88 0.86 33.87
C PHE A 166 -3.26 2.27 33.34
N VAL A 167 -4.55 2.60 33.30
CA VAL A 167 -5.07 3.79 32.59
C VAL A 167 -4.61 5.10 33.24
N VAL A 168 -4.68 5.20 34.58
CA VAL A 168 -4.27 6.41 35.31
C VAL A 168 -2.73 6.61 35.25
N PRO A 169 -1.90 5.59 35.52
CA PRO A 169 -0.44 5.70 35.33
C PRO A 169 -0.04 6.09 33.89
N LEU A 170 -0.76 5.59 32.88
CA LEU A 170 -0.53 5.98 31.49
C LEU A 170 -0.89 7.46 31.25
N LEU A 171 -2.03 7.91 31.79
CA LEU A 171 -2.46 9.31 31.69
C LEU A 171 -1.44 10.25 32.32
N ASP A 172 -0.97 9.92 33.53
CA ASP A 172 0.03 10.72 34.23
C ASP A 172 1.37 10.75 33.47
N LYS A 173 1.80 9.61 32.92
CA LYS A 173 3.01 9.56 32.08
C LYS A 173 2.93 10.53 30.91
N LEU A 174 1.77 10.63 30.26
CA LEU A 174 1.57 11.51 29.09
C LEU A 174 1.47 13.00 29.49
N SER A 175 1.13 13.30 30.75
CA SER A 175 0.93 14.68 31.23
C SER A 175 2.04 15.25 32.11
N ARG A 176 3.06 14.45 32.47
CA ARG A 176 4.10 14.84 33.45
C ARG A 176 5.07 15.95 33.00
N ASN A 177 5.06 16.35 31.73
CA ASN A 177 6.12 17.20 31.20
C ASN A 177 5.63 18.64 30.92
N GLY A 178 6.19 19.61 31.65
CA GLY A 178 6.10 21.04 31.33
C GLY A 178 6.95 21.39 30.09
N CYS A 179 6.60 22.49 29.42
CA CYS A 179 7.40 23.08 28.34
C CYS A 179 8.40 24.07 28.94
N ARG A 180 9.59 24.22 28.35
CA ARG A 180 10.45 25.37 28.66
C ARG A 180 9.71 26.64 28.24
N VAL A 181 9.56 27.60 29.15
CA VAL A 181 9.06 28.94 28.82
C VAL A 181 10.25 29.70 28.23
N ILE A 182 10.09 30.19 27.01
CA ILE A 182 11.07 31.11 26.43
C ILE A 182 10.77 32.50 26.98
N ASP A 183 11.74 33.12 27.64
CA ASP A 183 11.66 34.53 28.02
C ASP A 183 11.47 35.39 26.77
N ASN A 184 10.55 36.36 26.80
CA ASN A 184 10.34 37.32 25.70
C ASN A 184 9.89 36.69 24.34
N LEU A 185 9.02 35.66 24.38
CA LEU A 185 8.41 35.05 23.18
C LEU A 185 7.77 36.06 22.22
N GLU A 186 7.05 37.05 22.74
CA GLU A 186 6.33 38.01 21.90
C GLU A 186 7.28 38.92 21.10
N SER A 187 8.34 39.42 21.74
CA SER A 187 9.38 40.20 21.07
C SER A 187 10.18 39.35 20.08
N TYR A 188 10.42 38.07 20.38
CA TYR A 188 11.02 37.13 19.42
C TYR A 188 10.18 36.96 18.14
N PHE A 189 8.85 36.87 18.26
CA PHE A 189 7.97 36.80 17.10
C PHE A 189 7.90 38.12 16.33
N GLN A 190 7.96 39.27 17.01
CA GLN A 190 7.90 40.58 16.38
C GLN A 190 9.16 40.91 15.55
N ILE A 191 10.36 40.60 16.07
CA ILE A 191 11.63 40.83 15.35
C ILE A 191 11.70 39.99 14.07
N ASN A 192 11.18 38.77 14.10
CA ASN A 192 11.15 37.90 12.91
C ASN A 192 10.12 38.35 11.86
N ASN A 193 9.06 39.07 12.24
CA ASN A 193 8.05 39.55 11.30
C ASN A 193 8.53 40.76 10.49
N SER A 194 9.42 41.60 11.02
CA SER A 194 9.94 42.78 10.31
C SER A 194 10.97 42.45 9.23
N LEU A 195 11.57 41.25 9.27
CA LEU A 195 12.64 40.81 8.38
C LEU A 195 12.15 40.11 7.10
N GLN A 196 10.84 39.86 6.93
CA GLN A 196 10.34 38.96 5.88
C GLN A 196 9.43 39.61 4.83
N LYS A 197 9.78 39.39 3.56
CA LYS A 197 8.92 39.61 2.38
C LYS A 197 7.76 38.61 2.39
N SER A 198 6.62 39.00 1.81
CA SER A 198 5.41 38.18 1.65
C SER A 198 5.72 36.74 1.19
N SER A 199 5.49 35.77 2.08
CA SER A 199 5.68 34.33 1.82
C SER A 199 4.34 33.64 1.61
N PHE A 200 4.26 32.71 0.66
CA PHE A 200 3.08 31.86 0.43
C PHE A 200 2.66 31.05 1.68
N LEU A 201 3.54 30.95 2.68
CA LEU A 201 3.25 30.30 3.96
C LEU A 201 2.17 31.02 4.77
N ILE A 202 2.05 32.35 4.65
CA ILE A 202 1.13 33.18 5.46
C ILE A 202 -0.14 33.62 4.72
N GLU A 203 -0.23 33.40 3.41
CA GLU A 203 -1.42 33.74 2.60
C GLU A 203 -2.68 33.00 3.10
N PRO A 204 -3.90 33.50 2.82
CA PRO A 204 -5.13 32.76 3.11
C PRO A 204 -5.14 31.38 2.41
N PHE A 205 -5.79 30.38 3.00
CA PHE A 205 -5.98 29.08 2.35
C PHE A 205 -6.93 29.21 1.16
N THR A 206 -6.52 28.63 0.04
CA THR A 206 -7.28 28.64 -1.21
C THR A 206 -8.31 27.50 -1.25
N TRP A 207 -9.32 27.66 -2.12
CA TRP A 207 -10.31 26.61 -2.39
C TRP A 207 -9.67 25.29 -2.87
N SER A 208 -8.65 25.40 -3.73
CA SER A 208 -7.85 24.28 -4.21
C SER A 208 -7.17 23.51 -3.08
N GLU A 209 -6.57 24.21 -2.12
CA GLU A 209 -5.91 23.59 -0.96
C GLU A 209 -6.90 22.86 -0.07
N PHE A 210 -8.06 23.47 0.18
CA PHE A 210 -9.14 22.88 0.94
C PHE A 210 -9.65 21.59 0.28
N CYS A 211 -9.97 21.64 -1.01
CA CYS A 211 -10.45 20.48 -1.77
C CYS A 211 -9.41 19.36 -1.79
N THR A 212 -8.16 19.69 -2.11
CA THR A 212 -7.05 18.72 -2.18
C THR A 212 -6.84 18.05 -0.83
N SER A 213 -6.86 18.85 0.24
CA SER A 213 -6.72 18.36 1.60
C SER A 213 -7.87 17.45 1.97
N LEU A 214 -9.12 17.87 1.76
CA LEU A 214 -10.31 17.10 2.11
C LEU A 214 -10.39 15.77 1.34
N GLN A 215 -10.12 15.79 0.03
CA GLN A 215 -10.13 14.60 -0.82
C GLN A 215 -9.02 13.60 -0.46
N SER A 216 -7.87 14.07 0.04
CA SER A 216 -6.76 13.21 0.46
C SER A 216 -7.08 12.39 1.73
N ARG A 217 -8.03 12.85 2.55
CA ARG A 217 -8.35 12.25 3.85
C ARG A 217 -9.24 11.02 3.68
N ARG A 218 -8.91 9.94 4.38
CA ARG A 218 -9.82 8.79 4.54
C ARG A 218 -10.79 9.07 5.68
N ASN A 219 -11.97 8.44 5.66
CA ASN A 219 -12.90 8.55 6.77
C ASN A 219 -12.31 7.85 8.01
N THR A 220 -11.89 8.65 8.99
CA THR A 220 -11.34 8.21 10.27
C THR A 220 -12.34 8.41 11.39
N THR A 221 -12.12 7.76 12.53
CA THR A 221 -12.85 8.05 13.77
C THR A 221 -12.61 9.51 14.16
N PRO A 222 -13.67 10.30 14.42
CA PRO A 222 -13.53 11.71 14.81
C PRO A 222 -12.98 11.85 16.24
N GLY A 223 -12.65 13.09 16.61
CA GLY A 223 -12.34 13.48 17.98
C GLY A 223 -13.60 13.54 18.86
N LEU A 224 -13.52 14.28 19.97
CA LEU A 224 -14.66 14.49 20.87
C LEU A 224 -15.74 15.42 20.26
N ASP A 225 -15.38 16.17 19.22
CA ASP A 225 -16.27 17.01 18.41
C ASP A 225 -17.22 16.20 17.50
N ASN A 226 -17.04 14.87 17.42
CA ASN A 226 -17.93 13.96 16.69
C ASN A 226 -18.19 14.30 15.21
N CYS A 227 -17.29 15.07 14.59
CA CYS A 227 -17.36 15.50 13.19
C CYS A 227 -16.40 14.69 12.31
N PRO A 228 -16.85 13.62 11.62
CA PRO A 228 -16.01 12.87 10.69
C PRO A 228 -15.96 13.53 9.30
N TYR A 229 -14.85 13.32 8.56
CA TYR A 229 -14.67 13.84 7.19
C TYR A 229 -15.80 13.50 6.21
N ILE A 230 -16.52 12.39 6.42
CA ILE A 230 -17.62 11.99 5.53
C ILE A 230 -18.75 13.01 5.53
N LEU A 231 -18.98 13.72 6.64
CA LEU A 231 -19.97 14.80 6.69
C LEU A 231 -19.51 15.97 5.83
N ILE A 232 -18.28 16.43 6.06
CA ILE A 232 -17.69 17.58 5.37
C ILE A 232 -17.66 17.34 3.85
N LYS A 233 -17.25 16.13 3.42
CA LYS A 233 -17.17 15.76 1.99
C LYS A 233 -18.50 15.82 1.25
N ASN A 234 -19.60 15.55 1.94
CA ASN A 234 -20.93 15.51 1.33
C ASN A 234 -21.75 16.79 1.56
N LEU A 235 -21.18 17.81 2.23
CA LEU A 235 -21.78 19.15 2.29
C LEU A 235 -21.86 19.78 0.89
N ASN A 236 -22.83 20.68 0.71
CA ASN A 236 -22.88 21.51 -0.48
C ASN A 236 -21.62 22.38 -0.59
N GLN A 237 -21.16 22.64 -1.82
CA GLN A 237 -19.95 23.41 -2.08
C GLN A 237 -20.02 24.84 -1.48
N SER A 238 -21.20 25.46 -1.50
CA SER A 238 -21.40 26.77 -0.87
C SER A 238 -21.11 26.74 0.64
N VAL A 239 -21.57 25.70 1.33
CA VAL A 239 -21.35 25.49 2.77
C VAL A 239 -19.89 25.15 3.07
N GLN A 240 -19.24 24.35 2.22
CA GLN A 240 -17.80 24.09 2.32
C GLN A 240 -16.97 25.38 2.19
N LYS A 241 -17.38 26.29 1.29
CA LYS A 241 -16.75 27.62 1.16
C LYS A 241 -16.95 28.48 2.40
N LYS A 242 -18.12 28.43 3.06
CA LYS A 242 -18.35 29.10 4.35
C LYS A 242 -17.40 28.56 5.45
N LEU A 243 -17.19 27.24 5.49
CA LEU A 243 -16.19 26.65 6.40
C LEU A 243 -14.77 27.15 6.10
N LEU A 244 -14.38 27.18 4.82
CA LEU A 244 -13.06 27.71 4.42
C LEU A 244 -12.88 29.18 4.81
N ALA A 245 -13.89 30.02 4.61
CA ALA A 245 -13.86 31.41 5.03
C ALA A 245 -13.61 31.55 6.54
N ASN A 246 -14.30 30.73 7.34
CA ASN A 246 -14.09 30.69 8.79
C ASN A 246 -12.68 30.20 9.17
N LEU A 247 -12.16 29.15 8.52
CA LEU A 247 -10.79 28.68 8.72
C LEU A 247 -9.75 29.79 8.39
N ASN A 248 -10.00 30.59 7.35
CA ASN A 248 -9.15 31.74 7.03
C ASN A 248 -9.25 32.85 8.06
N ALA A 249 -10.44 33.14 8.59
CA ALA A 249 -10.60 34.12 9.67
C ALA A 249 -9.86 33.68 10.96
N LEU A 250 -9.96 32.39 11.34
CA LEU A 250 -9.19 31.80 12.43
C LEU A 250 -7.67 31.92 12.20
N TRP A 251 -7.23 31.65 10.96
CA TRP A 251 -5.83 31.78 10.56
C TRP A 251 -5.31 33.22 10.68
N HIS A 252 -6.06 34.20 10.16
CA HIS A 252 -5.69 35.62 10.23
C HIS A 252 -5.58 36.13 11.68
N LEU A 253 -6.52 35.76 12.54
CA LEU A 253 -6.52 36.15 13.96
C LEU A 253 -5.64 35.25 14.84
N LYS A 254 -4.96 34.25 14.25
CA LYS A 254 -4.10 33.29 14.94
C LYS A 254 -4.81 32.55 16.10
N LYS A 255 -6.13 32.38 15.98
CA LYS A 255 -6.98 31.72 16.99
C LYS A 255 -7.09 30.22 16.69
N ILE A 256 -7.18 29.42 17.75
CA ILE A 256 -7.26 27.96 17.67
C ILE A 256 -8.47 27.50 18.48
N PRO A 257 -9.46 26.83 17.87
CA PRO A 257 -10.57 26.25 18.59
C PRO A 257 -10.12 25.24 19.66
N GLU A 258 -10.73 25.27 20.84
CA GLU A 258 -10.38 24.35 21.95
C GLU A 258 -10.62 22.88 21.58
N SER A 259 -11.60 22.62 20.70
CA SER A 259 -11.87 21.29 20.14
C SER A 259 -10.69 20.72 19.34
N TRP A 260 -9.81 21.57 18.79
CA TRP A 260 -8.60 21.14 18.08
C TRP A 260 -7.47 20.78 19.05
N LYS A 261 -7.42 21.44 20.21
CA LYS A 261 -6.45 21.19 21.29
C LYS A 261 -6.85 20.02 22.20
N THR A 262 -8.10 19.57 22.11
CA THR A 262 -8.64 18.46 22.89
C THR A 262 -8.45 17.12 22.18
N GLN A 263 -7.89 16.14 22.87
CA GLN A 263 -7.57 14.82 22.34
C GLN A 263 -8.17 13.69 23.15
N CYS A 264 -8.64 12.67 22.44
CA CYS A 264 -9.06 11.39 23.01
C CYS A 264 -8.04 10.31 22.63
N VAL A 265 -7.23 9.90 23.58
CA VAL A 265 -6.20 8.86 23.44
C VAL A 265 -6.84 7.47 23.55
N ILE A 266 -6.55 6.61 22.58
CA ILE A 266 -6.89 5.18 22.61
C ILE A 266 -5.60 4.39 22.84
N PRO A 267 -5.44 3.70 23.98
CA PRO A 267 -4.26 2.91 24.25
C PRO A 267 -4.30 1.60 23.45
N LEU A 268 -3.29 1.36 22.63
CA LEU A 268 -3.11 0.10 21.89
C LEU A 268 -1.95 -0.71 22.48
N LEU A 269 -2.25 -1.91 22.97
CA LEU A 269 -1.22 -2.82 23.49
C LEU A 269 -0.25 -3.23 22.38
N LYS A 270 1.05 -3.08 22.63
CA LYS A 270 2.12 -3.58 21.77
C LYS A 270 2.08 -5.13 21.78
N PRO A 271 2.31 -5.80 20.63
CA PRO A 271 2.36 -7.24 20.59
C PRO A 271 3.37 -7.80 21.60
N ASP A 272 3.00 -8.91 22.25
CA ASP A 272 3.87 -9.70 23.15
C ASP A 272 4.44 -8.92 24.37
N LYS A 273 3.78 -7.83 24.78
CA LYS A 273 4.16 -7.01 25.94
C LYS A 273 3.17 -7.14 27.10
N PRO A 274 3.62 -6.97 28.37
CA PRO A 274 2.77 -7.14 29.53
C PRO A 274 1.70 -6.04 29.61
N PRO A 275 0.40 -6.39 29.69
CA PRO A 275 -0.72 -5.44 29.65
C PRO A 275 -0.86 -4.60 30.92
N GLU A 276 -0.21 -4.98 32.02
CA GLU A 276 -0.19 -4.23 33.27
C GLU A 276 0.77 -3.02 33.21
N ASP A 277 1.79 -3.07 32.33
CA ASP A 277 2.79 -2.01 32.18
C ASP A 277 2.29 -0.90 31.23
N PRO A 278 2.20 0.37 31.68
CA PRO A 278 1.85 1.50 30.83
C PRO A 278 2.77 1.66 29.60
N ASN A 279 4.05 1.24 29.69
CA ASN A 279 5.00 1.30 28.58
C ASN A 279 4.69 0.32 27.45
N SER A 280 3.84 -0.66 27.72
CA SER A 280 3.35 -1.62 26.73
C SER A 280 2.32 -1.04 25.79
N TYR A 281 1.77 0.15 26.07
CA TYR A 281 0.74 0.76 25.22
C TYR A 281 1.32 1.83 24.29
N ARG A 282 0.74 1.94 23.10
CA ARG A 282 0.91 3.07 22.18
C ARG A 282 -0.30 4.01 22.33
N PRO A 283 -0.11 5.28 22.70
CA PRO A 283 -1.20 6.24 22.82
C PRO A 283 -1.56 6.78 21.43
N ILE A 284 -2.73 6.40 20.88
CA ILE A 284 -3.20 7.00 19.62
C ILE A 284 -4.16 8.15 19.94
N SER A 285 -3.78 9.39 19.60
CA SER A 285 -4.65 10.55 19.78
C SER A 285 -5.66 10.72 18.65
N LEU A 286 -6.94 10.70 19.02
CA LEU A 286 -8.03 11.18 18.18
C LEU A 286 -8.24 12.67 18.46
N SER A 287 -8.06 13.51 17.43
CA SER A 287 -8.34 14.95 17.45
C SER A 287 -9.37 15.32 16.38
N SER A 288 -9.84 16.56 16.41
CA SER A 288 -10.83 17.10 15.46
C SER A 288 -10.45 16.82 14.01
N CYS A 289 -11.41 16.34 13.21
CA CYS A 289 -11.17 16.16 11.77
C CYS A 289 -11.05 17.50 11.04
N VAL A 290 -11.73 18.55 11.50
CA VAL A 290 -11.58 19.89 10.93
C VAL A 290 -10.22 20.48 11.28
N GLY A 291 -9.76 20.31 12.53
CA GLY A 291 -8.40 20.67 12.92
C GLY A 291 -7.35 19.96 12.07
N LYS A 292 -7.49 18.63 11.87
CA LYS A 292 -6.60 17.86 10.99
C LYS A 292 -6.66 18.26 9.50
N LEU A 293 -7.79 18.81 9.04
CA LEU A 293 -7.93 19.36 7.70
C LEU A 293 -7.07 20.63 7.57
N ASN A 294 -7.16 21.53 8.55
CA ASN A 294 -6.32 22.74 8.62
C ASN A 294 -4.83 22.41 8.73
N GLU A 295 -4.47 21.49 9.64
CA GLU A 295 -3.10 20.97 9.76
C GLU A 295 -2.56 20.43 8.43
N ASN A 296 -3.40 19.78 7.61
CA ASN A 296 -2.94 19.24 6.34
C ASN A 296 -2.65 20.33 5.31
N MET A 297 -3.49 21.37 5.21
CA MET A 297 -3.23 22.51 4.33
C MET A 297 -1.89 23.15 4.71
N LEU A 298 -1.68 23.38 6.00
CA LEU A 298 -0.43 23.93 6.51
C LEU A 298 0.76 23.00 6.27
N LYS A 299 0.59 21.69 6.49
CA LYS A 299 1.61 20.68 6.19
C LYS A 299 2.04 20.77 4.73
N MET A 300 1.12 20.86 3.78
CA MET A 300 1.45 20.89 2.36
C MET A 300 2.34 22.09 2.01
N ARG A 301 2.05 23.27 2.57
CA ARG A 301 2.87 24.47 2.42
C ARG A 301 4.27 24.32 3.02
N LEU A 302 4.32 23.91 4.29
CA LEU A 302 5.57 23.71 5.03
C LEU A 302 6.46 22.65 4.39
N GLU A 303 5.88 21.53 3.98
CA GLU A 303 6.59 20.43 3.31
C GLU A 303 7.25 20.92 2.02
N CYS A 304 6.53 21.71 1.21
CA CYS A 304 7.07 22.32 0.00
C CYS A 304 8.24 23.26 0.32
N TYR A 305 8.12 24.11 1.35
CA TYR A 305 9.17 25.04 1.74
C TYR A 305 10.45 24.31 2.20
N VAL A 306 10.34 23.34 3.10
CA VAL A 306 11.53 22.68 3.68
C VAL A 306 12.25 21.77 2.68
N GLU A 307 11.52 21.09 1.79
CA GLU A 307 12.13 20.27 0.73
C GLU A 307 12.71 21.16 -0.39
N ALA A 308 12.04 22.25 -0.76
CA ALA A 308 12.56 23.21 -1.76
C ALA A 308 13.84 23.92 -1.28
N ASN A 309 14.00 24.12 0.03
CA ASN A 309 15.20 24.75 0.62
C ASN A 309 16.24 23.75 1.17
N ASN A 310 16.06 22.43 0.98
CA ASN A 310 16.96 21.39 1.52
C ASN A 310 17.17 21.47 3.05
N ILE A 311 16.18 21.94 3.80
CA ILE A 311 16.29 22.08 5.26
C ILE A 311 16.41 20.71 5.93
N ILE A 312 15.62 19.73 5.48
CA ILE A 312 15.69 18.38 6.03
C ILE A 312 16.91 17.67 5.43
N PRO A 313 17.90 17.25 6.24
CA PRO A 313 19.17 16.74 5.74
C PRO A 313 18.98 15.43 4.98
N HIS A 314 19.91 15.15 4.06
CA HIS A 314 19.84 13.95 3.21
C HIS A 314 19.95 12.63 3.98
N VAL A 315 20.41 12.67 5.24
CA VAL A 315 20.49 11.51 6.14
C VAL A 315 19.16 11.12 6.80
N GLN A 316 18.14 12.00 6.75
CA GLN A 316 16.81 11.75 7.28
C GLN A 316 15.88 11.20 6.18
N TYR A 317 15.39 9.98 6.36
CA TYR A 317 14.53 9.25 5.42
C TYR A 317 13.08 9.12 5.91
N GLY A 318 12.85 9.26 7.22
CA GLY A 318 11.55 9.06 7.85
C GLY A 318 10.55 10.13 7.42
N PHE A 319 9.29 9.73 7.17
CA PHE A 319 8.17 10.64 6.86
C PHE A 319 8.35 11.59 5.67
N ARG A 320 9.32 11.36 4.78
CA ARG A 320 9.56 12.16 3.58
C ARG A 320 9.05 11.49 2.32
N ARG A 321 8.55 12.27 1.35
CA ARG A 321 8.12 11.71 0.06
C ARG A 321 9.31 11.23 -0.74
N GLY A 322 9.10 10.14 -1.49
CA GLY A 322 10.16 9.51 -2.27
C GLY A 322 11.24 8.81 -1.45
N ARG A 323 11.20 8.89 -0.11
CA ARG A 323 12.10 8.18 0.81
C ARG A 323 11.37 7.04 1.51
N SER A 324 12.09 5.99 1.85
CA SER A 324 11.57 4.74 2.40
C SER A 324 12.56 4.09 3.35
N CYS A 325 12.07 3.17 4.18
CA CYS A 325 12.94 2.37 5.06
C CYS A 325 14.02 1.62 4.27
N ALA A 326 13.69 1.18 3.04
CA ALA A 326 14.62 0.50 2.17
C ALA A 326 15.80 1.40 1.75
N ASP A 327 15.56 2.69 1.50
CA ASP A 327 16.63 3.62 1.10
C ASP A 327 17.69 3.78 2.21
N SER A 328 17.24 4.02 3.45
CA SER A 328 18.10 4.12 4.62
C SER A 328 18.86 2.79 4.87
N PHE A 329 18.13 1.68 4.87
CA PHE A 329 18.71 0.37 5.13
C PHE A 329 19.75 -0.04 4.06
N ILE A 330 19.46 0.19 2.79
CA ILE A 330 20.38 -0.15 1.69
C ILE A 330 21.60 0.77 1.70
N SER A 331 21.47 2.04 2.09
CA SER A 331 22.64 2.90 2.32
C SER A 331 23.59 2.29 3.35
N LEU A 332 23.07 1.88 4.51
CA LEU A 332 23.87 1.24 5.57
C LEU A 332 24.52 -0.05 5.05
N LEU A 333 23.71 -0.92 4.44
CA LEU A 333 24.17 -2.23 3.98
C LEU A 333 25.28 -2.12 2.91
N SER A 334 25.17 -1.17 2.00
CA SER A 334 26.18 -0.92 0.96
C SER A 334 27.51 -0.55 1.60
N ASP A 335 27.53 0.40 2.53
CA ASP A 335 28.77 0.82 3.19
C ASP A 335 29.41 -0.32 4.00
N LEU A 336 28.62 -1.09 4.73
CA LEU A 336 29.12 -2.24 5.49
C LEU A 336 29.71 -3.34 4.61
N LYS A 337 29.05 -3.66 3.49
CA LYS A 337 29.59 -4.64 2.54
C LYS A 337 30.84 -4.14 1.83
N TYR A 338 30.85 -2.86 1.48
CA TYR A 338 32.04 -2.23 0.89
C TYR A 338 33.22 -2.30 1.84
N ALA A 339 33.02 -1.97 3.12
CA ALA A 339 34.05 -2.10 4.15
C ALA A 339 34.54 -3.55 4.29
N ASN A 340 33.62 -4.51 4.41
CA ASN A 340 33.98 -5.93 4.55
C ASN A 340 34.77 -6.47 3.35
N ASN A 341 34.41 -6.08 2.12
CA ASN A 341 35.13 -6.47 0.91
C ASN A 341 36.55 -5.86 0.84
N ASN A 342 36.78 -4.71 1.48
CA ASN A 342 38.07 -4.05 1.56
C ASN A 342 38.84 -4.38 2.85
N ASN A 343 38.48 -5.46 3.54
CA ASN A 343 39.07 -5.87 4.82
C ASN A 343 39.10 -4.74 5.88
N LYS A 344 38.06 -3.91 5.91
CA LYS A 344 37.85 -2.89 6.95
C LYS A 344 36.86 -3.38 7.99
N SER A 345 37.08 -2.96 9.23
CA SER A 345 36.19 -3.16 10.35
C SER A 345 35.13 -2.07 10.39
N SER A 346 33.88 -2.44 10.70
CA SER A 346 32.77 -1.49 10.82
C SER A 346 32.12 -1.57 12.21
N VAL A 347 31.84 -0.42 12.81
CA VAL A 347 31.14 -0.30 14.09
C VAL A 347 29.83 0.45 13.83
N CYS A 348 28.71 -0.13 14.24
CA CYS A 348 27.38 0.46 14.10
C CYS A 348 26.71 0.57 15.47
N VAL A 349 26.05 1.69 15.74
CA VAL A 349 25.28 1.90 16.96
C VAL A 349 23.87 2.34 16.58
N PHE A 350 22.90 1.51 16.97
CA PHE A 350 21.47 1.76 16.80
C PHE A 350 20.94 2.38 18.09
N LEU A 351 20.44 3.61 17.99
CA LEU A 351 20.04 4.46 19.11
C LEU A 351 18.51 4.54 19.21
N ASP A 352 17.97 4.37 20.42
CA ASP A 352 16.53 4.46 20.73
C ASP A 352 16.26 5.78 21.48
N ILE A 353 15.54 6.71 20.85
CA ILE A 353 15.16 7.99 21.47
C ILE A 353 13.95 7.79 22.38
N GLU A 354 14.05 8.24 23.63
CA GLU A 354 12.98 8.10 24.60
C GLU A 354 11.80 9.02 24.28
N GLY A 355 10.65 8.41 23.97
CA GLY A 355 9.40 9.15 23.79
C GLY A 355 9.54 10.29 22.77
N ALA A 356 10.20 10.04 21.63
CA ALA A 356 10.65 11.06 20.69
C ALA A 356 9.60 12.14 20.37
N PHE A 357 8.37 11.73 20.07
CA PHE A 357 7.26 12.66 19.78
C PHE A 357 6.72 13.34 21.04
N ASP A 358 6.63 12.61 22.15
CA ASP A 358 6.07 13.09 23.43
C ASP A 358 7.01 14.11 24.13
N ASN A 359 8.29 14.09 23.77
CA ASN A 359 9.34 14.91 24.36
C ASN A 359 9.83 16.08 23.50
N VAL A 360 9.23 16.32 22.33
CA VAL A 360 9.50 17.57 21.57
C VAL A 360 9.11 18.78 22.42
N ASP A 361 10.00 19.74 22.61
CA ASP A 361 9.70 20.99 23.31
C ASP A 361 9.18 22.05 22.31
N PRO A 362 7.94 22.55 22.45
CA PRO A 362 7.41 23.58 21.56
C PRO A 362 8.22 24.87 21.50
N GLY A 363 8.87 25.27 22.59
CA GLY A 363 9.73 26.45 22.60
C GLY A 363 10.94 26.26 21.70
N ILE A 364 11.69 25.18 21.91
CA ILE A 364 12.85 24.83 21.07
C ILE A 364 12.42 24.67 19.60
N LEU A 365 11.26 24.05 19.34
CA LEU A 365 10.76 23.86 17.98
C LEU A 365 10.53 25.21 17.26
N VAL A 366 9.98 26.19 17.96
CA VAL A 366 9.77 27.54 17.41
C VAL A 366 11.09 28.22 17.08
N GLN A 367 12.11 28.07 17.93
CA GLN A 367 13.45 28.59 17.65
C GLN A 367 14.02 27.96 16.38
N VAL A 368 13.98 26.63 16.28
CA VAL A 368 14.43 25.91 15.07
C VAL A 368 13.66 26.34 13.82
N LEU A 369 12.34 26.54 13.91
CA LEU A 369 11.52 27.03 12.80
C LEU A 369 11.93 28.44 12.36
N SER A 370 12.21 29.33 13.32
CA SER A 370 12.69 30.68 13.04
C SER A 370 14.06 30.67 12.37
N ASP A 371 15.00 29.85 12.86
CA ASP A 371 16.36 29.74 12.34
C ASP A 371 16.39 29.32 10.85
N ILE A 372 15.39 28.55 10.40
CA ILE A 372 15.25 28.12 9.00
C ILE A 372 14.41 29.10 8.15
N GLY A 373 14.05 30.26 8.71
CA GLY A 373 13.34 31.34 8.02
C GLY A 373 11.81 31.19 7.95
N ILE A 374 11.17 30.39 8.82
CA ILE A 374 9.70 30.34 8.88
C ILE A 374 9.15 31.65 9.46
N PRO A 375 8.08 32.23 8.88
CA PRO A 375 7.49 33.47 9.37
C PRO A 375 7.03 33.40 10.83
N GLY A 376 7.31 34.46 11.59
CA GLY A 376 6.98 34.56 13.01
C GLY A 376 5.49 34.34 13.31
N ILE A 377 4.59 34.79 12.41
CA ILE A 377 3.14 34.51 12.49
C ILE A 377 2.84 33.01 12.52
N LEU A 378 3.48 32.23 11.65
CA LEU A 378 3.30 30.78 11.58
C LEU A 378 3.94 30.10 12.79
N CYS A 379 5.13 30.54 13.22
CA CYS A 379 5.75 30.05 14.45
C CYS A 379 4.84 30.26 15.67
N GLN A 380 4.22 31.44 15.80
CA GLN A 380 3.27 31.75 16.87
C GLN A 380 2.02 30.84 16.82
N TRP A 381 1.47 30.62 15.62
CA TRP A 381 0.33 29.73 15.44
C TRP A 381 0.68 28.28 15.86
N LEU A 382 1.83 27.77 15.44
CA LEU A 382 2.31 26.43 15.80
C LEU A 382 2.57 26.28 17.29
N PHE A 383 3.14 27.31 17.92
CA PHE A 383 3.34 27.34 19.37
C PHE A 383 2.00 27.19 20.11
N ASN A 384 1.04 28.06 19.81
CA ASN A 384 -0.29 28.05 20.42
C ASN A 384 -1.04 26.74 20.20
N PHE A 385 -0.81 26.08 19.05
CA PHE A 385 -1.40 24.79 18.72
C PHE A 385 -0.83 23.65 19.57
N LEU A 386 0.45 23.74 19.94
CA LEU A 386 1.14 22.69 20.66
C LEU A 386 1.07 22.84 22.19
N ILE A 387 0.92 24.03 22.73
CA ILE A 387 0.85 24.24 24.19
C ILE A 387 -0.58 24.06 24.74
N ASP A 388 -0.70 23.81 26.06
CA ASP A 388 -1.97 23.79 26.80
C ASP A 388 -3.07 22.95 26.14
N ARG A 389 -2.72 21.72 25.77
CA ARG A 389 -3.65 20.75 25.17
C ARG A 389 -4.34 19.94 26.25
N THR A 390 -5.57 19.53 25.98
CA THR A 390 -6.37 18.70 26.89
C THR A 390 -6.35 17.24 26.45
N LEU A 391 -5.92 16.33 27.32
CA LEU A 391 -5.91 14.88 27.08
C LEU A 391 -7.00 14.16 27.88
N TYR A 392 -7.70 13.26 27.19
CA TYR A 392 -8.55 12.21 27.75
C TYR A 392 -8.06 10.84 27.29
N ILE A 393 -8.17 9.80 28.11
CA ILE A 393 -7.99 8.40 27.68
C ILE A 393 -9.35 7.73 27.59
N ARG A 394 -9.64 7.08 26.45
CA ARG A 394 -10.82 6.22 26.27
C ARG A 394 -10.45 4.76 26.41
N HIS A 395 -10.94 4.11 27.47
CA HIS A 395 -10.77 2.68 27.70
C HIS A 395 -12.12 2.05 28.06
N ASN A 396 -12.46 0.89 27.49
CA ASN A 396 -13.75 0.21 27.72
C ASN A 396 -15.01 1.11 27.58
N ASN A 397 -14.95 2.10 26.68
CA ASN A 397 -15.96 3.16 26.45
C ASN A 397 -16.13 4.19 27.59
N ILE A 398 -15.28 4.16 28.61
CA ILE A 398 -15.19 5.18 29.66
C ILE A 398 -14.11 6.19 29.28
N LEU A 399 -14.35 7.47 29.55
CA LEU A 399 -13.38 8.56 29.39
C LEU A 399 -12.73 8.88 30.75
N HIS A 400 -11.40 8.90 30.79
CA HIS A 400 -10.60 9.29 31.95
C HIS A 400 -9.84 10.58 31.64
N GLY A 401 -9.79 11.52 32.58
CA GLY A 401 -9.22 12.88 32.40
C GLY A 401 -10.15 13.97 32.95
N PRO A 402 -9.93 15.25 32.63
CA PRO A 402 -8.87 15.78 31.76
C PRO A 402 -7.48 15.88 32.43
N ARG A 403 -6.42 15.86 31.62
CA ARG A 403 -5.08 16.37 31.99
C ARG A 403 -4.61 17.42 30.98
N ARG A 404 -3.90 18.45 31.44
CA ARG A 404 -3.26 19.46 30.58
C ARG A 404 -1.85 19.02 30.20
N VAL A 405 -1.48 19.28 28.94
CA VAL A 405 -0.17 18.91 28.37
C VAL A 405 0.36 20.04 27.52
N SER A 406 1.59 20.47 27.82
CA SER A 406 2.27 21.54 27.08
C SER A 406 3.55 21.08 26.38
N LYS A 407 3.96 19.82 26.53
CA LYS A 407 5.13 19.24 25.84
C LYS A 407 4.72 18.16 24.84
N GLY A 408 5.55 17.93 23.83
CA GLY A 408 5.39 16.90 22.82
C GLY A 408 4.55 17.35 21.64
N THR A 409 4.59 16.57 20.57
CA THR A 409 3.70 16.69 19.42
C THR A 409 2.64 15.59 19.45
N MET A 410 1.50 15.83 18.82
CA MET A 410 0.36 14.92 18.89
C MET A 410 0.58 13.64 18.08
N GLN A 411 0.61 12.48 18.75
CA GLN A 411 0.69 11.19 18.05
C GLN A 411 -0.58 10.91 17.24
N GLY A 412 -0.47 10.94 15.91
CA GLY A 412 -1.58 10.77 14.98
C GLY A 412 -2.18 12.06 14.42
N ALA A 413 -1.60 13.22 14.78
CA ALA A 413 -1.80 14.47 14.07
C ALA A 413 -1.06 14.46 12.72
N THR A 414 -1.53 15.28 11.79
CA THR A 414 -1.05 15.25 10.40
C THR A 414 0.32 15.91 10.27
N LEU A 415 0.54 16.98 11.04
CA LEU A 415 1.71 17.84 10.93
C LEU A 415 2.90 17.35 11.78
N SER A 416 2.65 16.60 12.86
CA SER A 416 3.67 16.18 13.83
C SER A 416 4.89 15.47 13.24
N PRO A 417 4.77 14.54 12.26
CA PRO A 417 5.94 13.91 11.67
C PRO A 417 6.87 14.90 10.93
N LEU A 418 6.30 15.93 10.28
CA LEU A 418 7.08 16.96 9.61
C LEU A 418 7.78 17.86 10.62
N LEU A 419 7.09 18.26 11.68
CA LEU A 419 7.67 19.07 12.75
C LEU A 419 8.83 18.35 13.45
N TYR A 420 8.70 17.04 13.69
CA TYR A 420 9.79 16.26 14.26
C TYR A 420 11.03 16.23 13.35
N ASN A 421 10.83 16.04 12.04
CA ASN A 421 11.95 16.09 11.09
C ASN A 421 12.62 17.47 11.03
N ILE A 422 11.86 18.55 11.19
CA ILE A 422 12.40 19.92 11.28
C ILE A 422 13.18 20.08 12.60
N TYR A 423 12.61 19.60 13.71
CA TYR A 423 13.21 19.64 15.04
C TYR A 423 14.62 19.02 15.08
N THR A 424 14.81 17.88 14.40
CA THR A 424 16.11 17.17 14.35
C THR A 424 16.93 17.50 13.10
N SER A 425 16.58 18.56 12.33
CA SER A 425 17.18 18.84 11.01
C SER A 425 18.65 19.23 11.08
N GLN A 426 19.08 19.85 12.17
CA GLN A 426 20.44 20.39 12.33
C GLN A 426 21.49 19.34 12.73
N ILE A 427 21.14 18.05 12.80
CA ILE A 427 22.05 16.99 13.29
C ILE A 427 23.44 16.98 12.63
N LEU A 428 23.52 17.25 11.33
CA LEU A 428 24.79 17.28 10.59
C LEU A 428 25.65 18.51 10.89
N ASN A 429 25.08 19.56 11.47
CA ASN A 429 25.82 20.74 11.89
C ASN A 429 26.58 20.49 13.20
N PHE A 430 26.12 19.54 14.01
CA PHE A 430 26.70 19.21 15.31
C PHE A 430 27.60 17.98 15.26
N VAL A 431 27.23 16.98 14.47
CA VAL A 431 27.98 15.73 14.37
C VAL A 431 28.66 15.65 13.01
N ASN A 432 29.91 16.07 12.97
CA ASN A 432 30.73 16.11 11.76
C ASN A 432 32.13 15.56 12.04
N ILE A 433 32.19 14.25 12.26
CA ILE A 433 33.45 13.51 12.46
C ILE A 433 33.78 12.78 11.16
N GLU A 434 35.01 12.95 10.69
CA GLU A 434 35.48 12.29 9.48
C GLU A 434 35.35 10.76 9.59
N GLY A 435 34.83 10.13 8.54
CA GLY A 435 34.59 8.67 8.50
C GLY A 435 33.35 8.19 9.28
N VAL A 436 32.66 9.06 10.03
CA VAL A 436 31.42 8.72 10.73
C VAL A 436 30.22 9.10 9.88
N ASN A 437 29.30 8.16 9.71
CA ASN A 437 28.07 8.32 8.95
C ASN A 437 26.85 8.19 9.86
N ILE A 438 25.82 8.98 9.55
CA ILE A 438 24.55 8.97 10.27
C ILE A 438 23.43 8.65 9.29
N LEU A 439 22.48 7.82 9.71
CA LEU A 439 21.21 7.62 9.01
C LEU A 439 20.07 7.67 10.02
N GLN A 440 19.03 8.41 9.68
CA GLN A 440 17.87 8.61 10.52
C GLN A 440 16.59 8.22 9.77
N PHE A 441 15.70 7.50 10.44
CA PHE A 441 14.35 7.26 10.00
C PHE A 441 13.40 7.66 11.12
N ALA A 442 13.05 8.95 11.16
CA ALA A 442 12.38 9.55 12.29
C ALA A 442 13.16 9.37 13.61
N ASP A 443 12.60 8.65 14.58
CA ASP A 443 13.22 8.38 15.88
C ASP A 443 14.26 7.26 15.85
N ASP A 444 14.19 6.36 14.86
CA ASP A 444 15.20 5.33 14.64
C ASP A 444 16.48 5.98 14.08
N LEU A 445 17.56 5.98 14.85
CA LEU A 445 18.86 6.56 14.49
C LEU A 445 19.94 5.47 14.46
N VAL A 446 20.78 5.48 13.43
CA VAL A 446 22.00 4.67 13.37
C VAL A 446 23.20 5.55 13.04
N ILE A 447 24.26 5.38 13.82
CA ILE A 447 25.57 5.97 13.58
C ILE A 447 26.59 4.86 13.35
N TYR A 448 27.45 5.02 12.35
CA TYR A 448 28.42 3.98 11.99
C TYR A 448 29.70 4.54 11.40
N CYS A 449 30.80 3.84 11.63
CA CYS A 449 32.13 4.19 11.17
C CYS A 449 32.82 2.95 10.62
N THR A 450 33.66 3.14 9.60
CA THR A 450 34.43 2.06 8.96
C THR A 450 35.90 2.45 8.92
N ASP A 451 36.78 1.60 9.45
CA ASP A 451 38.22 1.83 9.50
C ASP A 451 38.98 0.50 9.32
N HIS A 452 40.27 0.54 8.97
CA HIS A 452 41.10 -0.66 8.97
C HIS A 452 41.38 -1.18 10.38
N ASN A 453 41.32 -0.32 11.39
CA ASN A 453 41.51 -0.68 12.79
C ASN A 453 40.20 -0.51 13.57
N VAL A 454 39.75 -1.59 14.22
CA VAL A 454 38.48 -1.60 14.98
C VAL A 454 38.48 -0.59 16.13
N ASP A 455 39.60 -0.38 16.82
CA ASP A 455 39.71 0.58 17.92
C ASP A 455 39.61 2.02 17.45
N ARG A 456 40.15 2.34 16.27
CA ARG A 456 39.96 3.67 15.66
C ARG A 456 38.49 3.90 15.33
N ALA A 457 37.82 2.91 14.76
CA ALA A 457 36.39 3.00 14.47
C ALA A 457 35.55 3.17 15.76
N VAL A 458 35.89 2.45 16.85
CA VAL A 458 35.24 2.62 18.16
C VAL A 458 35.47 4.01 18.73
N ASN A 459 36.70 4.53 18.68
CA ASN A 459 37.02 5.87 19.17
C ASN A 459 36.26 6.96 18.39
N SER A 460 36.23 6.88 17.06
CA SER A 460 35.44 7.80 16.23
C SER A 460 33.94 7.74 16.55
N ILE A 461 33.40 6.55 16.82
CA ILE A 461 32.02 6.37 17.26
C ILE A 461 31.77 7.00 18.63
N ASN A 462 32.64 6.77 19.61
CA ASN A 462 32.50 7.34 20.95
C ASN A 462 32.54 8.88 20.91
N ASN A 463 33.49 9.47 20.16
CA ASN A 463 33.53 10.92 19.95
C ASN A 463 32.23 11.44 19.30
N ALA A 464 31.66 10.69 18.36
CA ALA A 464 30.42 11.09 17.72
C ALA A 464 29.20 10.93 18.64
N LEU A 465 29.21 9.93 19.52
CA LEU A 465 28.20 9.73 20.55
C LEU A 465 28.21 10.85 21.59
N GLU A 466 29.38 11.39 21.93
CA GLU A 466 29.51 12.58 22.78
C GLU A 466 28.91 13.84 22.11
N GLN A 467 29.23 14.09 20.84
CA GLN A 467 28.61 15.19 20.08
C GLN A 467 27.08 15.02 19.95
N LEU A 468 26.64 13.78 19.73
CA LEU A 468 25.21 13.44 19.70
C LEU A 468 24.54 13.68 21.06
N TYR A 469 25.21 13.40 22.16
CA TYR A 469 24.70 13.68 23.51
C TYR A 469 24.46 15.18 23.70
N ILE A 470 25.44 16.02 23.36
CA ILE A 470 25.30 17.48 23.43
C ILE A 470 24.12 17.97 22.55
N TYR A 471 24.02 17.45 21.33
CA TYR A 471 22.95 17.83 20.42
C TYR A 471 21.55 17.43 20.94
N TYR A 472 21.35 16.16 21.27
CA TYR A 472 20.04 15.69 21.69
C TYR A 472 19.66 16.20 23.09
N ASN A 473 20.57 16.10 24.07
CA ASN A 473 20.28 16.44 25.45
C ASN A 473 20.24 17.97 25.67
N ASP A 474 21.29 18.68 25.28
CA ASP A 474 21.45 20.08 25.67
C ASP A 474 20.69 21.01 24.73
N LYS A 475 20.73 20.75 23.41
CA LYS A 475 20.05 21.59 22.40
C LYS A 475 18.59 21.22 22.19
N LEU A 476 18.26 19.93 22.10
CA LEU A 476 16.90 19.48 21.79
C LEU A 476 16.09 18.99 22.99
N ALA A 477 16.67 18.90 24.19
CA ALA A 477 16.00 18.36 25.38
C ALA A 477 15.35 16.97 25.14
N LEU A 478 16.00 16.15 24.30
CA LEU A 478 15.64 14.77 23.99
C LEU A 478 16.68 13.82 24.60
N GLN A 479 16.21 12.72 25.18
CA GLN A 479 17.06 11.72 25.81
C GLN A 479 17.13 10.44 24.97
N ILE A 480 18.31 9.85 24.89
CA ILE A 480 18.52 8.53 24.27
C ILE A 480 18.57 7.48 25.38
N ASN A 481 17.93 6.33 25.15
CA ASN A 481 17.95 5.21 26.09
C ASN A 481 19.14 4.27 25.81
N PRO A 482 20.21 4.29 26.62
CA PRO A 482 21.37 3.43 26.39
C PRO A 482 21.03 1.93 26.53
N ASN A 483 20.07 1.57 27.40
CA ASN A 483 19.70 0.16 27.65
C ASN A 483 18.99 -0.50 26.45
N LYS A 484 18.17 0.28 25.74
CA LYS A 484 17.47 -0.16 24.52
C LYS A 484 18.33 -0.01 23.27
N SER A 485 19.26 0.93 23.28
CA SER A 485 20.25 1.09 22.22
C SER A 485 21.15 -0.14 22.14
N LYS A 486 21.63 -0.46 20.93
CA LYS A 486 22.43 -1.65 20.65
C LYS A 486 23.56 -1.32 19.70
N ALA A 487 24.73 -1.89 19.95
CA ALA A 487 25.86 -1.80 19.04
C ALA A 487 26.09 -3.13 18.30
N MET A 488 26.58 -3.06 17.07
CA MET A 488 27.01 -4.20 16.27
C MET A 488 28.40 -3.93 15.70
N ILE A 489 29.29 -4.91 15.79
CA ILE A 489 30.65 -4.83 15.29
C ILE A 489 30.82 -5.87 14.17
N PHE A 490 31.29 -5.40 13.02
CA PHE A 490 31.59 -6.18 11.83
C PHE A 490 33.10 -6.15 11.64
N SER A 491 33.81 -7.02 12.37
CA SER A 491 35.27 -7.07 12.43
C SER A 491 35.74 -8.51 12.63
N LYS A 492 36.95 -8.82 12.20
CA LYS A 492 37.67 -10.05 12.59
C LYS A 492 38.31 -9.90 13.97
N ASP A 493 38.72 -8.67 14.30
CA ASP A 493 39.38 -8.31 15.55
C ASP A 493 38.37 -7.84 16.60
N PHE A 494 38.73 -8.03 17.87
CA PHE A 494 37.95 -7.54 19.01
C PHE A 494 38.41 -6.14 19.41
N PRO A 495 37.49 -5.22 19.73
CA PRO A 495 37.87 -3.91 20.23
C PRO A 495 38.45 -4.00 21.65
N SER A 496 39.43 -3.16 21.92
CA SER A 496 40.04 -2.94 23.24
C SER A 496 39.13 -2.14 24.16
N ASN A 497 38.36 -1.19 23.61
CA ASN A 497 37.47 -0.31 24.35
C ASN A 497 35.98 -0.62 24.12
N GLY A 498 35.17 -0.31 25.13
CA GLY A 498 33.71 -0.36 25.03
C GLY A 498 33.11 0.82 24.25
N ILE A 499 31.86 0.66 23.82
CA ILE A 499 31.06 1.74 23.23
C ILE A 499 30.23 2.37 24.35
N LEU A 500 30.43 3.67 24.56
CA LEU A 500 29.85 4.42 25.67
C LEU A 500 28.99 5.57 25.13
N TYR A 501 27.85 5.82 25.78
CA TYR A 501 27.01 7.00 25.56
C TYR A 501 26.83 7.72 26.89
N ASN A 502 27.43 8.90 27.04
CA ASN A 502 27.47 9.65 28.31
C ASN A 502 27.89 8.77 29.50
N ASN A 503 29.03 8.10 29.39
CA ASN A 503 29.56 7.13 30.36
C ASN A 503 28.70 5.87 30.63
N HIS A 504 27.58 5.70 29.94
CA HIS A 504 26.78 4.47 30.01
C HIS A 504 27.17 3.49 28.89
N PRO A 505 27.47 2.22 29.22
CA PRO A 505 27.84 1.23 28.21
C PRO A 505 26.65 0.83 27.34
N ILE A 506 26.86 0.81 26.03
CA ILE A 506 25.90 0.26 25.06
C ILE A 506 26.25 -1.20 24.80
N SER A 507 25.28 -2.10 24.97
CA SER A 507 25.51 -3.54 24.78
C SER A 507 25.79 -3.87 23.31
N VAL A 508 26.90 -4.58 23.06
CA VAL A 508 27.26 -5.14 21.74
C VAL A 508 26.51 -6.45 21.51
N VAL A 509 25.89 -6.60 20.34
CA VAL A 509 25.12 -7.79 19.96
C VAL A 509 25.56 -8.34 18.60
N SER A 510 25.36 -9.64 18.39
CA SER A 510 25.69 -10.30 17.12
C SER A 510 24.62 -10.14 16.03
N ASN A 511 23.40 -9.78 16.43
CA ASN A 511 22.29 -9.53 15.53
C ASN A 511 21.33 -8.48 16.10
N HIS A 512 20.75 -7.68 15.22
CA HIS A 512 19.80 -6.63 15.60
C HIS A 512 18.73 -6.43 14.52
N LYS A 513 17.53 -6.02 14.93
CA LYS A 513 16.42 -5.72 14.01
C LYS A 513 16.35 -4.21 13.77
N PHE A 514 16.76 -3.77 12.59
CA PHE A 514 16.71 -2.37 12.17
C PHE A 514 15.71 -2.21 11.01
N LEU A 515 14.78 -1.27 11.13
CA LEU A 515 13.75 -0.97 10.11
C LEU A 515 13.03 -2.21 9.55
N GLY A 516 12.75 -3.20 10.43
CA GLY A 516 12.04 -4.43 10.06
C GLY A 516 12.91 -5.57 9.50
N VAL A 517 14.21 -5.35 9.28
CA VAL A 517 15.15 -6.36 8.79
C VAL A 517 16.08 -6.79 9.91
N VAL A 518 16.35 -8.09 10.02
CA VAL A 518 17.30 -8.63 11.02
C VAL A 518 18.67 -8.73 10.36
N ILE A 519 19.63 -7.96 10.86
CA ILE A 519 21.03 -7.97 10.41
C ILE A 519 21.81 -8.85 11.38
N ASP A 520 22.69 -9.69 10.84
CA ASP A 520 23.70 -10.43 11.59
C ASP A 520 25.10 -9.91 11.26
N ASN A 521 26.06 -10.09 12.18
CA ASN A 521 27.44 -9.63 12.01
C ASN A 521 28.19 -10.26 10.81
N LYS A 522 27.66 -11.32 10.20
CA LYS A 522 28.19 -11.93 8.97
C LYS A 522 27.45 -11.48 7.70
N LEU A 523 26.43 -10.63 7.83
CA LEU A 523 25.59 -10.13 6.73
C LEU A 523 24.97 -11.25 5.87
N CYS A 524 24.68 -12.42 6.45
CA CYS A 524 24.17 -13.59 5.73
C CYS A 524 22.64 -13.66 5.62
N PHE A 525 21.92 -12.93 6.47
CA PHE A 525 20.45 -12.79 6.50
C PHE A 525 19.65 -14.08 6.76
N ASN A 526 20.31 -15.14 7.23
CA ASN A 526 19.64 -16.42 7.54
C ASN A 526 18.56 -16.25 8.62
N LEU A 527 18.86 -15.49 9.69
CA LEU A 527 17.92 -15.19 10.76
C LEU A 527 16.71 -14.40 10.24
N HIS A 528 16.93 -13.45 9.33
CA HIS A 528 15.86 -12.67 8.72
C HIS A 528 14.93 -13.54 7.86
N ILE A 529 15.48 -14.42 7.03
CA ILE A 529 14.70 -15.34 6.20
C ILE A 529 13.85 -16.27 7.05
N ASN A 530 14.40 -16.82 8.15
CA ASN A 530 13.63 -17.64 9.08
C ASN A 530 12.50 -16.86 9.75
N HIS A 531 12.72 -15.57 10.08
CA HIS A 531 11.67 -14.69 10.58
C HIS A 531 10.55 -14.46 9.55
N ILE A 532 10.92 -14.22 8.28
CA ILE A 532 9.97 -14.11 7.17
C ILE A 532 9.15 -15.40 7.02
N ILE A 533 9.79 -16.56 7.02
CA ILE A 533 9.13 -17.87 6.91
C ILE A 533 8.11 -18.04 8.04
N THR A 534 8.51 -17.75 9.28
CA THR A 534 7.66 -17.89 10.47
C THR A 534 6.41 -17.02 10.37
N ASN A 535 6.55 -15.76 9.96
CA ASN A 535 5.41 -14.86 9.77
C ASN A 535 4.54 -15.28 8.58
N SER A 536 5.16 -15.74 7.49
CA SER A 536 4.48 -16.18 6.28
C SER A 536 3.65 -17.45 6.49
N LEU A 537 4.12 -18.37 7.36
CA LEU A 537 3.39 -19.57 7.73
C LEU A 537 2.07 -19.25 8.46
N LYS A 538 2.03 -18.19 9.28
CA LYS A 538 0.78 -17.72 9.91
C LYS A 538 -0.23 -17.31 8.84
N GLY A 539 0.21 -16.57 7.82
CA GLY A 539 -0.61 -16.21 6.67
C GLY A 539 -1.06 -17.41 5.83
N LEU A 540 -0.15 -18.35 5.58
CA LEU A 540 -0.44 -19.58 4.84
C LEU A 540 -1.48 -20.45 5.55
N ASN A 541 -1.44 -20.52 6.89
CA ASN A 541 -2.44 -21.26 7.66
C ASN A 541 -3.84 -20.65 7.53
N ILE A 542 -3.96 -19.33 7.42
CA ILE A 542 -5.25 -18.68 7.12
C ILE A 542 -5.76 -19.15 5.74
N ILE A 543 -4.89 -19.19 4.73
CA ILE A 543 -5.26 -19.64 3.38
C ILE A 543 -5.68 -21.12 3.40
N ARG A 544 -4.98 -21.98 4.15
CA ARG A 544 -5.35 -23.39 4.35
C ARG A 544 -6.70 -23.56 5.02
N CYS A 545 -7.05 -22.72 5.98
CA CYS A 545 -8.36 -22.77 6.61
C CYS A 545 -9.50 -22.38 5.65
N LEU A 546 -9.23 -21.56 4.64
CA LEU A 546 -10.25 -21.06 3.72
C LEU A 546 -10.52 -21.98 2.52
N ALA A 547 -9.70 -23.02 2.34
CA ALA A 547 -9.80 -23.89 1.17
C ALA A 547 -9.24 -25.29 1.40
N GLY A 548 -10.04 -26.30 1.07
CA GLY A 548 -9.61 -27.67 0.81
C GLY A 548 -9.35 -27.92 -0.67
N VAL A 549 -9.30 -29.18 -1.11
CA VAL A 549 -9.17 -29.51 -2.54
C VAL A 549 -10.46 -29.13 -3.28
N THR A 550 -11.60 -29.69 -2.87
CA THR A 550 -12.88 -29.57 -3.57
C THR A 550 -13.77 -28.45 -3.04
N TRP A 551 -13.52 -27.96 -1.83
CA TRP A 551 -14.36 -26.96 -1.15
C TRP A 551 -13.55 -25.73 -0.73
N GLY A 552 -14.22 -24.60 -0.60
CA GLY A 552 -13.69 -23.34 -0.07
C GLY A 552 -13.65 -22.20 -1.08
N ALA A 553 -12.86 -21.17 -0.76
CA ALA A 553 -12.86 -19.91 -1.49
C ALA A 553 -12.35 -20.03 -2.94
N ASP A 554 -12.83 -19.13 -3.80
CA ASP A 554 -12.39 -19.03 -5.19
C ASP A 554 -10.86 -18.78 -5.28
N PRO A 555 -10.13 -19.42 -6.22
CA PRO A 555 -8.69 -19.26 -6.37
C PRO A 555 -8.21 -17.81 -6.53
N LYS A 556 -9.04 -16.92 -7.07
CA LYS A 556 -8.75 -15.47 -7.16
C LYS A 556 -8.69 -14.82 -5.78
N VAL A 557 -9.61 -15.19 -4.89
CA VAL A 557 -9.61 -14.73 -3.49
C VAL A 557 -8.36 -15.27 -2.79
N LEU A 558 -8.06 -16.56 -2.91
CA LEU A 558 -6.87 -17.16 -2.30
C LEU A 558 -5.57 -16.53 -2.82
N SER A 559 -5.50 -16.23 -4.13
CA SER A 559 -4.38 -15.52 -4.74
C SER A 559 -4.21 -14.10 -4.20
N MET A 560 -5.32 -13.37 -4.02
CA MET A 560 -5.31 -12.05 -3.39
C MET A 560 -4.80 -12.13 -1.95
N LEU A 561 -5.23 -13.13 -1.18
CA LEU A 561 -4.80 -13.35 0.20
C LEU A 561 -3.32 -13.74 0.29
N TYR A 562 -2.85 -14.61 -0.60
CA TYR A 562 -1.43 -14.91 -0.72
C TYR A 562 -0.61 -13.65 -1.01
N LYS A 563 -1.00 -12.86 -2.01
CA LYS A 563 -0.27 -11.64 -2.38
C LYS A 563 -0.24 -10.60 -1.26
N SER A 564 -1.29 -10.53 -0.43
CA SER A 564 -1.45 -9.50 0.61
C SER A 564 -0.96 -9.88 2.01
N ILE A 565 -0.95 -11.18 2.37
CA ILE A 565 -0.58 -11.65 3.72
C ILE A 565 0.75 -12.41 3.70
N VAL A 566 1.09 -13.09 2.60
CA VAL A 566 2.29 -13.94 2.51
C VAL A 566 3.37 -13.24 1.68
N ARG A 567 3.09 -12.98 0.39
CA ARG A 567 4.08 -12.41 -0.54
C ARG A 567 4.54 -11.01 -0.13
N SER A 568 3.70 -10.23 0.56
CA SER A 568 4.07 -8.92 1.10
C SER A 568 5.28 -8.98 2.04
N HIS A 569 5.47 -10.09 2.77
CA HIS A 569 6.67 -10.29 3.59
C HIS A 569 7.92 -10.61 2.75
N PHE A 570 7.75 -11.24 1.58
CA PHE A 570 8.84 -11.52 0.63
C PHE A 570 9.23 -10.27 -0.16
N ASP A 571 8.27 -9.40 -0.49
CA ASP A 571 8.54 -8.19 -1.25
C ASP A 571 9.23 -7.12 -0.37
N TYR A 572 9.00 -7.11 0.94
CA TYR A 572 9.62 -6.15 1.86
C TYR A 572 11.13 -6.38 1.98
N SER A 573 11.91 -5.34 1.70
CA SER A 573 13.39 -5.32 1.79
C SER A 573 14.10 -6.46 1.07
N CYS A 574 13.51 -7.04 0.02
CA CYS A 574 14.14 -8.14 -0.73
C CYS A 574 15.48 -7.76 -1.35
N LEU A 575 15.69 -6.46 -1.62
CA LEU A 575 16.95 -5.85 -2.05
C LEU A 575 18.14 -6.22 -1.15
N ALA A 576 17.90 -6.40 0.16
CA ALA A 576 18.93 -6.67 1.15
C ALA A 576 19.44 -8.11 1.12
N TYR A 577 18.50 -9.07 1.05
CA TYR A 577 18.77 -10.47 1.31
C TYR A 577 18.69 -11.36 0.06
N SER A 578 18.47 -10.81 -1.13
CA SER A 578 18.31 -11.59 -2.38
C SER A 578 19.47 -12.55 -2.68
N ASN A 579 20.65 -12.32 -2.10
CA ASN A 579 21.85 -13.15 -2.29
C ASN A 579 22.07 -14.21 -1.24
N SER A 580 21.24 -14.23 -0.20
CA SER A 580 21.40 -15.21 0.85
C SER A 580 21.18 -16.62 0.26
N SER A 581 22.05 -17.55 0.61
CA SER A 581 21.93 -18.95 0.19
C SER A 581 20.62 -19.59 0.63
N CYS A 582 19.99 -19.06 1.69
CA CYS A 582 18.71 -19.54 2.20
C CYS A 582 17.48 -18.99 1.46
N VAL A 583 17.62 -18.09 0.48
CA VAL A 583 16.47 -17.46 -0.20
C VAL A 583 15.57 -18.47 -0.89
N LYS A 584 16.13 -19.57 -1.42
CA LYS A 584 15.36 -20.67 -2.06
C LYS A 584 14.33 -21.30 -1.09
N LYS A 585 14.50 -21.15 0.24
CA LYS A 585 13.50 -21.59 1.24
C LYS A 585 12.18 -20.83 1.13
N LEU A 586 12.19 -19.59 0.62
CA LEU A 586 10.96 -18.82 0.39
C LEU A 586 10.13 -19.39 -0.75
N ASP A 587 10.78 -19.97 -1.77
CA ASP A 587 10.10 -20.62 -2.89
C ASP A 587 9.24 -21.79 -2.40
N ILE A 588 9.69 -22.53 -1.40
CA ILE A 588 8.91 -23.61 -0.77
C ILE A 588 7.57 -23.09 -0.21
N ILE A 589 7.58 -21.89 0.39
CA ILE A 589 6.37 -21.28 0.95
C ILE A 589 5.44 -20.79 -0.17
N GLN A 590 5.98 -20.18 -1.23
CA GLN A 590 5.21 -19.86 -2.44
C GLN A 590 4.58 -21.14 -3.01
N ASN A 591 5.35 -22.19 -3.22
CA ASN A 591 4.88 -23.45 -3.79
C ASN A 591 3.76 -24.08 -2.96
N LYS A 592 3.85 -24.04 -1.63
CA LYS A 592 2.77 -24.48 -0.74
C LYS A 592 1.50 -23.64 -0.93
N ALA A 593 1.62 -22.33 -1.09
CA ALA A 593 0.48 -21.44 -1.36
C ALA A 593 -0.13 -21.71 -2.73
N LEU A 594 0.69 -21.85 -3.78
CA LEU A 594 0.23 -22.12 -5.15
C LEU A 594 -0.55 -23.43 -5.24
N ARG A 595 -0.08 -24.49 -4.56
CA ARG A 595 -0.82 -25.77 -4.47
C ARG A 595 -2.21 -25.60 -3.87
N ILE A 596 -2.34 -24.80 -2.80
CA ILE A 596 -3.65 -24.53 -2.20
C ILE A 596 -4.52 -23.72 -3.16
N ILE A 597 -3.95 -22.71 -3.82
CA ILE A 597 -4.69 -21.85 -4.77
C ILE A 597 -5.24 -22.70 -5.93
N SER A 598 -4.38 -23.48 -6.59
CA SER A 598 -4.72 -24.25 -7.79
C SER A 598 -5.41 -25.58 -7.51
N GLY A 599 -5.31 -26.12 -6.29
CA GLY A 599 -5.74 -27.48 -5.97
C GLY A 599 -4.78 -28.57 -6.48
N ALA A 600 -3.56 -28.19 -6.88
CA ALA A 600 -2.55 -29.10 -7.42
C ALA A 600 -2.09 -30.17 -6.43
N MET A 601 -1.55 -31.28 -6.96
CA MET A 601 -0.98 -32.36 -6.17
C MET A 601 0.47 -32.05 -5.75
N CYS A 602 1.01 -32.82 -4.80
CA CYS A 602 2.40 -32.66 -4.37
C CYS A 602 3.40 -32.93 -5.51
N SER A 603 3.07 -33.82 -6.43
CA SER A 603 3.88 -34.15 -7.60
C SER A 603 3.86 -33.10 -8.72
N THR A 604 2.92 -32.14 -8.69
CA THR A 604 2.76 -31.17 -9.78
C THR A 604 4.01 -30.28 -9.95
N PRO A 605 4.52 -30.13 -11.19
CA PRO A 605 5.66 -29.25 -11.48
C PRO A 605 5.43 -27.82 -11.02
N ILE A 606 6.47 -27.21 -10.43
CA ILE A 606 6.39 -25.87 -9.82
C ILE A 606 6.06 -24.80 -10.88
N ARG A 607 6.78 -24.80 -12.00
CA ARG A 607 6.56 -23.80 -13.08
C ARG A 607 5.17 -23.88 -13.69
N ALA A 608 4.62 -25.09 -13.85
CA ALA A 608 3.25 -25.27 -14.31
C ALA A 608 2.26 -24.57 -13.37
N MET A 609 2.43 -24.68 -12.04
CA MET A 609 1.59 -23.96 -11.08
C MET A 609 1.75 -22.44 -11.14
N GLU A 610 2.98 -21.94 -11.32
CA GLU A 610 3.27 -20.51 -11.48
C GLU A 610 2.57 -19.92 -12.71
N VAL A 611 2.65 -20.62 -13.84
CA VAL A 611 1.99 -20.25 -15.10
C VAL A 611 0.46 -20.32 -14.98
N GLU A 612 -0.09 -21.43 -14.48
CA GLU A 612 -1.53 -21.64 -14.37
C GLU A 612 -2.21 -20.65 -13.41
N THR A 613 -1.52 -20.28 -12.32
CA THR A 613 -2.01 -19.27 -11.36
C THR A 613 -1.66 -17.83 -11.74
N LYS A 614 -0.85 -17.63 -12.78
CA LYS A 614 -0.25 -16.33 -13.15
C LYS A 614 0.44 -15.65 -11.96
N ILE A 615 1.23 -16.42 -11.22
CA ILE A 615 2.08 -15.93 -10.13
C ILE A 615 3.53 -16.15 -10.53
N MET A 616 4.24 -15.03 -10.69
CA MET A 616 5.63 -15.00 -11.13
C MET A 616 6.56 -15.74 -10.14
N PRO A 617 7.61 -16.42 -10.64
CA PRO A 617 8.72 -16.90 -9.82
C PRO A 617 9.26 -15.84 -8.86
N LEU A 618 9.59 -16.21 -7.61
CA LEU A 618 10.11 -15.21 -6.67
C LEU A 618 11.45 -14.60 -7.11
N CYS A 619 12.31 -15.35 -7.82
CA CYS A 619 13.55 -14.80 -8.36
C CYS A 619 13.29 -13.64 -9.34
N LEU A 620 12.44 -13.84 -10.33
CA LEU A 620 12.03 -12.81 -11.29
C LEU A 620 11.26 -11.66 -10.60
N ARG A 621 10.44 -11.99 -9.59
CA ARG A 621 9.73 -10.98 -8.79
C ARG A 621 10.68 -10.06 -8.03
N ARG A 622 11.76 -10.60 -7.46
CA ARG A 622 12.81 -9.83 -6.79
C ARG A 622 13.59 -8.98 -7.79
N LEU A 623 13.96 -9.54 -8.94
CA LEU A 623 14.62 -8.80 -10.03
C LEU A 623 13.79 -7.57 -10.44
N LEU A 624 12.50 -7.78 -10.70
CA LEU A 624 11.55 -6.71 -11.00
C LEU A 624 11.52 -5.59 -9.94
N LEU A 625 11.56 -5.97 -8.65
CA LEU A 625 11.59 -4.99 -7.56
C LEU A 625 12.94 -4.25 -7.47
N ILE A 626 14.05 -4.95 -7.72
CA ILE A 626 15.40 -4.38 -7.75
C ILE A 626 15.52 -3.36 -8.87
N GLU A 627 15.15 -3.70 -10.11
CA GLU A 627 15.26 -2.80 -11.27
C GLU A 627 14.40 -1.55 -11.10
N ARG A 628 13.17 -1.69 -10.61
CA ARG A 628 12.30 -0.53 -10.31
C ARG A 628 12.86 0.35 -9.21
N TYR A 629 13.52 -0.24 -8.22
CA TYR A 629 14.19 0.51 -7.15
C TYR A 629 15.42 1.25 -7.66
N LEU A 630 16.26 0.62 -8.46
CA LEU A 630 17.42 1.25 -9.10
C LEU A 630 17.01 2.41 -9.99
N LEU A 631 15.99 2.22 -10.82
CA LEU A 631 15.46 3.25 -11.69
C LEU A 631 14.98 4.48 -10.90
N LYS A 632 14.35 4.26 -9.74
CA LYS A 632 13.99 5.35 -8.81
C LYS A 632 15.23 6.10 -8.33
N LEU A 633 16.30 5.39 -7.94
CA LEU A 633 17.55 6.02 -7.48
C LEU A 633 18.26 6.82 -8.58
N VAL A 634 18.27 6.29 -9.82
CA VAL A 634 18.82 6.97 -11.00
C VAL A 634 18.06 8.25 -11.30
N SER A 635 16.72 8.21 -11.27
CA SER A 635 15.90 9.38 -11.55
C SER A 635 16.04 10.48 -10.47
N GLY A 636 16.18 10.10 -9.20
CA GLY A 636 16.32 11.03 -8.09
C GLY A 636 17.74 11.55 -7.81
N ASN A 637 18.75 11.17 -8.64
CA ASN A 637 20.18 11.44 -8.41
C ASN A 637 20.59 11.22 -6.93
N ASP A 638 20.15 10.08 -6.38
CA ASP A 638 20.14 9.85 -4.95
C ASP A 638 21.55 9.62 -4.38
N ASN A 639 21.83 10.10 -3.16
CA ASN A 639 23.09 9.79 -2.46
C ASN A 639 23.25 8.27 -2.24
N VAL A 640 22.15 7.53 -2.12
CA VAL A 640 22.18 6.07 -2.06
C VAL A 640 22.78 5.48 -3.35
N LEU A 641 22.51 6.07 -4.52
CA LEU A 641 23.09 5.62 -5.78
C LEU A 641 24.61 5.78 -5.79
N LYS A 642 25.12 6.93 -5.31
CA LYS A 642 26.56 7.20 -5.21
C LYS A 642 27.30 6.20 -4.32
N LYS A 643 26.61 5.60 -3.35
CA LYS A 643 27.15 4.52 -2.49
C LYS A 643 27.12 3.14 -3.16
N ILE A 644 26.22 2.91 -4.12
CA ILE A 644 26.05 1.64 -4.83
C ILE A 644 26.93 1.55 -6.10
N VAL A 645 27.26 2.68 -6.73
CA VAL A 645 28.05 2.74 -7.97
C VAL A 645 29.54 2.34 -7.83
N PRO A 646 30.27 2.59 -6.72
CA PRO A 646 31.72 2.36 -6.65
C PRO A 646 32.19 0.90 -6.56
N PHE A 647 31.30 -0.10 -6.63
CA PHE A 647 31.68 -1.50 -6.49
C PHE A 647 32.35 -2.01 -7.79
N PRO A 648 33.64 -2.40 -7.78
CA PRO A 648 34.34 -2.87 -8.98
C PRO A 648 33.79 -4.21 -9.51
N LEU A 649 33.82 -4.37 -10.83
CA LEU A 649 33.35 -5.50 -11.64
C LEU A 649 34.24 -6.76 -11.56
N GLN A 650 34.61 -7.23 -10.38
CA GLN A 650 35.31 -8.53 -10.28
C GLN A 650 34.32 -9.64 -9.92
N CYS A 651 33.46 -10.00 -10.87
CA CYS A 651 32.75 -11.28 -10.86
C CYS A 651 32.60 -11.77 -12.30
N SER A 652 33.36 -12.82 -12.65
CA SER A 652 33.23 -13.55 -13.89
C SER A 652 31.89 -14.29 -13.91
N VAL A 653 31.11 -14.09 -14.98
CA VAL A 653 29.91 -14.89 -15.27
C VAL A 653 30.41 -16.28 -15.69
N GLN A 654 30.46 -17.23 -14.77
CA GLN A 654 30.62 -18.64 -15.13
C GLN A 654 29.24 -19.26 -15.33
N GLN A 655 28.93 -19.61 -16.58
CA GLN A 655 27.81 -20.49 -16.91
C GLN A 655 28.07 -21.85 -16.25
N THR A 656 27.19 -22.29 -15.35
CA THR A 656 27.16 -23.70 -14.92
C THR A 656 26.01 -24.41 -15.62
N SER A 657 26.23 -25.71 -15.87
CA SER A 657 25.45 -26.64 -16.69
C SER A 657 24.06 -27.02 -16.16
N GLY A 658 23.36 -26.08 -15.51
CA GLY A 658 22.08 -26.32 -14.85
C GLY A 658 21.03 -25.21 -14.99
N GLY A 659 21.18 -24.28 -15.94
CA GLY A 659 20.17 -23.23 -16.18
C GLY A 659 19.93 -22.28 -15.01
N GLU A 660 20.76 -22.31 -13.96
CA GLU A 660 20.70 -21.37 -12.85
C GLU A 660 21.37 -20.05 -13.24
N LEU A 661 20.65 -19.22 -13.99
CA LEU A 661 20.94 -17.80 -14.01
C LEU A 661 20.73 -17.27 -12.58
N LEU A 662 21.79 -16.67 -12.04
CA LEU A 662 21.82 -15.77 -10.89
C LEU A 662 22.22 -16.35 -9.50
N GLN A 663 23.46 -16.87 -9.34
CA GLN A 663 24.10 -17.03 -8.02
C GLN A 663 25.16 -15.95 -7.76
N GLY A 664 24.84 -15.02 -6.85
CA GLY A 664 25.75 -13.96 -6.34
C GLY A 664 25.40 -12.53 -6.79
N TYR A 665 24.42 -11.85 -6.16
CA TYR A 665 23.88 -10.56 -6.65
C TYR A 665 24.02 -9.41 -5.65
N PHE A 666 25.22 -9.18 -5.10
CA PHE A 666 25.63 -7.81 -4.75
C PHE A 666 26.60 -7.19 -5.79
N PRO A 667 27.33 -7.96 -6.63
CA PRO A 667 28.06 -7.44 -7.79
C PRO A 667 27.19 -7.20 -9.04
N VAL A 668 25.90 -7.53 -9.02
CA VAL A 668 25.03 -7.28 -10.17
C VAL A 668 24.36 -5.92 -10.14
N LEU A 669 24.22 -5.27 -8.99
CA LEU A 669 23.77 -3.88 -8.94
C LEU A 669 24.65 -2.97 -9.82
N PRO A 670 25.99 -3.06 -9.82
CA PRO A 670 26.85 -2.35 -10.78
C PRO A 670 26.68 -2.75 -12.25
N LEU A 671 26.58 -4.05 -12.56
CA LEU A 671 26.37 -4.55 -13.94
C LEU A 671 25.00 -4.11 -14.49
N ILE A 672 23.95 -4.29 -13.70
CA ILE A 672 22.60 -3.79 -13.98
C ILE A 672 22.66 -2.27 -14.08
N VAL A 673 23.34 -1.54 -13.17
CA VAL A 673 23.45 -0.07 -13.25
C VAL A 673 24.20 0.37 -14.52
N GLN A 674 25.20 -0.38 -15.00
CA GLN A 674 25.88 -0.08 -16.27
C GLN A 674 25.00 -0.36 -17.49
N GLN A 675 24.34 -1.53 -17.56
CA GLN A 675 23.37 -1.84 -18.62
C GLN A 675 22.18 -0.86 -18.60
N MET A 676 21.69 -0.54 -17.39
CA MET A 676 20.65 0.46 -17.13
C MET A 676 21.13 1.88 -17.44
N ASN A 677 22.41 2.22 -17.31
CA ASN A 677 22.88 3.57 -17.62
C ASN A 677 22.73 3.86 -19.12
N GLU A 678 22.89 2.86 -19.98
CA GLU A 678 22.58 2.97 -21.41
C GLU A 678 21.06 2.94 -21.64
N ASP A 679 20.34 1.97 -21.06
CA ASP A 679 18.89 1.85 -21.25
C ASP A 679 18.07 3.00 -20.64
N PHE A 680 18.59 3.71 -19.65
CA PHE A 680 17.88 4.77 -18.95
C PHE A 680 18.63 6.10 -19.02
N LYS A 681 19.52 6.26 -20.00
CA LYS A 681 20.22 7.52 -20.29
C LYS A 681 19.26 8.69 -20.51
N ASN A 682 18.11 8.41 -21.14
CA ASN A 682 17.06 9.39 -21.45
C ASN A 682 16.04 9.59 -20.31
N VAL A 683 16.19 8.94 -19.16
CA VAL A 683 15.29 9.15 -18.01
C VAL A 683 15.57 10.49 -17.35
N ILE A 684 14.52 11.13 -16.85
CA ILE A 684 14.67 12.39 -16.13
C ILE A 684 15.49 12.21 -14.85
N LYS A 685 16.61 12.93 -14.75
CA LYS A 685 17.49 12.99 -13.58
C LYS A 685 17.33 14.34 -12.90
N GLN A 686 16.99 14.35 -11.62
CA GLN A 686 16.82 15.59 -10.84
C GLN A 686 17.47 15.45 -9.46
N SER A 687 18.03 16.55 -8.94
CA SER A 687 18.57 16.61 -7.58
C SER A 687 17.50 16.69 -6.49
N LYS A 688 16.28 17.14 -6.85
CA LYS A 688 15.09 17.18 -6.01
C LYS A 688 13.94 16.50 -6.73
N TRP A 689 12.97 15.99 -5.99
CA TRP A 689 11.75 15.47 -6.61
C TRP A 689 11.01 16.58 -7.36
N THR A 690 10.44 16.22 -8.51
CA THR A 690 9.72 17.12 -9.44
C THR A 690 8.70 18.00 -8.74
N CYS A 691 7.98 17.49 -7.73
CA CYS A 691 6.98 18.27 -7.00
C CYS A 691 7.55 19.39 -6.12
N TYR A 692 8.86 19.43 -5.88
CA TYR A 692 9.52 20.45 -5.05
C TYR A 692 10.40 21.42 -5.86
N THR A 693 10.48 21.24 -7.19
CA THR A 693 11.24 22.14 -8.08
C THR A 693 10.40 23.31 -8.61
N TYR A 694 9.08 23.26 -8.45
CA TYR A 694 8.15 24.30 -8.88
C TYR A 694 7.58 25.07 -7.69
N PRO A 695 7.24 26.36 -7.84
CA PRO A 695 6.58 27.12 -6.78
C PRO A 695 5.25 26.47 -6.37
N TYR A 696 4.97 26.47 -5.06
CA TYR A 696 3.77 25.87 -4.48
C TYR A 696 2.48 26.39 -5.16
N SER A 697 2.40 27.71 -5.38
CA SER A 697 1.26 28.38 -6.03
C SER A 697 0.99 27.87 -7.45
N CYS A 698 2.02 27.51 -8.22
CA CYS A 698 1.85 26.90 -9.54
C CYS A 698 1.20 25.51 -9.43
N ILE A 699 1.60 24.71 -8.44
CA ILE A 699 1.15 23.31 -8.30
C ILE A 699 -0.32 23.26 -7.88
N ILE A 700 -0.74 24.13 -6.97
CA ILE A 700 -2.13 24.20 -6.47
C ILE A 700 -3.06 25.00 -7.39
N PHE A 701 -2.55 25.60 -8.47
CA PHE A 701 -3.35 26.37 -9.41
C PHE A 701 -4.48 25.51 -9.98
N GLU A 702 -5.71 25.99 -9.88
CA GLU A 702 -6.90 25.29 -10.40
C GLU A 702 -6.90 25.35 -11.92
N THR A 703 -7.06 24.19 -12.57
CA THR A 703 -7.17 24.15 -14.03
C THR A 703 -8.63 24.30 -14.40
N ASN A 704 -8.95 25.31 -15.22
CA ASN A 704 -10.30 25.50 -15.74
C ASN A 704 -10.68 24.35 -16.66
N ILE A 705 -11.79 23.68 -16.37
CA ILE A 705 -12.32 22.59 -17.17
C ILE A 705 -13.76 22.86 -17.53
N VAL A 706 -14.05 22.76 -18.82
CA VAL A 706 -15.41 22.83 -19.35
C VAL A 706 -16.03 21.44 -19.24
N THR A 707 -17.11 21.32 -18.47
CA THR A 707 -17.78 20.04 -18.16
C THR A 707 -18.94 19.69 -19.09
N LYS A 708 -19.19 20.51 -20.13
CA LYS A 708 -20.19 20.18 -21.15
C LYS A 708 -19.70 19.02 -22.01
N ASN A 709 -20.59 18.08 -22.31
CA ASN A 709 -20.30 16.98 -23.23
C ASN A 709 -21.01 17.24 -24.55
N PHE A 710 -20.24 17.38 -25.63
CA PHE A 710 -20.79 17.46 -26.99
C PHE A 710 -20.46 16.18 -27.73
N PHE A 711 -21.43 15.66 -28.49
CA PHE A 711 -21.30 14.42 -29.26
C PHE A 711 -21.37 14.65 -30.76
N ASN A 712 -21.58 15.90 -31.21
CA ASN A 712 -21.56 16.29 -32.62
C ASN A 712 -20.73 17.57 -32.82
N ASN A 713 -20.27 17.78 -34.05
CA ASN A 713 -19.39 18.90 -34.39
C ASN A 713 -20.11 20.25 -34.37
N CYS A 714 -21.39 20.28 -34.79
CA CYS A 714 -22.16 21.52 -34.90
C CYS A 714 -22.42 22.18 -33.55
N GLU A 715 -22.84 21.43 -32.53
CA GLU A 715 -23.07 21.97 -31.18
C GLU A 715 -21.78 22.44 -30.51
N LEU A 716 -20.67 21.73 -30.77
CA LEU A 716 -19.35 22.13 -30.28
C LEU A 716 -18.93 23.46 -30.90
N LEU A 717 -19.07 23.61 -32.22
CA LEU A 717 -18.72 24.83 -32.95
C LEU A 717 -19.59 26.02 -32.52
N SER A 718 -20.90 25.82 -32.31
CA SER A 718 -21.77 26.88 -31.79
C SER A 718 -21.36 27.30 -30.38
N PHE A 719 -21.07 26.34 -29.49
CA PHE A 719 -20.58 26.65 -28.15
C PHE A 719 -19.25 27.43 -28.18
N ILE A 720 -18.33 27.06 -29.06
CA ILE A 720 -17.04 27.76 -29.24
C ILE A 720 -17.27 29.21 -29.69
N SER A 721 -18.13 29.43 -30.70
CA SER A 721 -18.42 30.77 -31.20
C SER A 721 -19.12 31.65 -30.16
N ASP A 722 -20.11 31.09 -29.46
CA ASP A 722 -20.90 31.81 -28.45
C ASP A 722 -20.04 32.31 -27.28
N ASN A 723 -18.94 31.62 -26.97
CA ASN A 723 -18.03 31.95 -25.87
C ASN A 723 -16.71 32.59 -26.34
N ASN A 724 -16.58 32.88 -27.64
CA ASN A 724 -15.41 33.51 -28.26
C ASN A 724 -14.06 32.84 -27.88
N TYR A 725 -14.01 31.51 -27.93
CA TYR A 725 -12.79 30.75 -27.63
C TYR A 725 -11.87 30.63 -28.85
N TYR A 726 -10.56 30.85 -28.64
CA TYR A 726 -9.54 30.35 -29.57
C TYR A 726 -9.23 28.89 -29.25
N THR A 727 -9.38 28.00 -30.23
CA THR A 727 -9.36 26.54 -29.98
C THR A 727 -8.10 25.87 -30.48
N LEU A 728 -7.54 24.97 -29.69
CA LEU A 728 -6.45 24.07 -30.10
C LEU A 728 -6.86 22.62 -29.83
N TYR A 729 -6.54 21.72 -30.76
CA TYR A 729 -6.78 20.29 -30.63
C TYR A 729 -5.47 19.58 -30.33
N THR A 730 -5.51 18.58 -29.46
CA THR A 730 -4.33 17.82 -29.01
C THR A 730 -4.60 16.34 -28.96
N ASP A 731 -3.66 15.53 -29.43
CA ASP A 731 -3.73 14.07 -29.33
C ASP A 731 -2.34 13.43 -29.19
N GLY A 732 -2.29 12.18 -28.72
CA GLY A 732 -1.09 11.36 -28.59
C GLY A 732 -1.32 9.93 -29.07
N SER A 733 -0.36 9.39 -29.82
CA SER A 733 -0.42 8.05 -30.38
C SER A 733 0.80 7.21 -29.98
N LYS A 734 0.61 5.90 -29.83
CA LYS A 734 1.67 4.92 -29.61
C LYS A 734 1.48 3.71 -30.52
N SER A 735 2.56 3.35 -31.21
CA SER A 735 2.69 2.09 -31.96
C SER A 735 3.79 1.22 -31.33
N GLU A 736 4.09 0.08 -31.95
CA GLU A 736 5.23 -0.77 -31.55
C GLU A 736 6.58 -0.08 -31.79
N LEU A 737 6.64 0.84 -32.77
CA LEU A 737 7.89 1.44 -33.23
C LEU A 737 8.09 2.88 -32.73
N PHE A 738 7.01 3.61 -32.45
CA PHE A 738 7.10 5.04 -32.13
C PHE A 738 6.04 5.48 -31.12
N VAL A 739 6.33 6.61 -30.47
CA VAL A 739 5.39 7.36 -29.63
C VAL A 739 5.37 8.80 -30.16
N ARG A 740 4.17 9.31 -30.45
CA ARG A 740 4.00 10.62 -31.10
C ARG A 740 2.96 11.46 -30.37
N SER A 741 3.22 12.75 -30.32
CA SER A 741 2.33 13.78 -29.80
C SER A 741 1.97 14.74 -30.93
N ALA A 742 0.74 15.26 -30.98
CA ALA A 742 0.33 16.18 -32.02
C ALA A 742 -0.52 17.35 -31.49
N VAL A 743 -0.37 18.49 -32.15
CA VAL A 743 -1.19 19.69 -31.93
C VAL A 743 -1.73 20.17 -33.27
N TYR A 744 -3.00 20.55 -33.28
CA TYR A 744 -3.65 21.14 -34.45
C TYR A 744 -4.35 22.44 -34.07
N ASP A 745 -4.03 23.49 -34.82
CA ASP A 745 -4.64 24.81 -34.77
C ASP A 745 -5.51 24.97 -36.04
N PRO A 746 -6.85 24.87 -35.92
CA PRO A 746 -7.75 24.94 -37.07
C PRO A 746 -7.83 26.35 -37.68
N GLN A 747 -7.63 27.42 -36.89
CA GLN A 747 -7.73 28.80 -37.36
C GLN A 747 -6.68 29.12 -38.41
N CYS A 748 -5.46 28.61 -38.25
CA CYS A 748 -4.38 28.76 -39.24
C CYS A 748 -4.05 27.48 -40.02
N LYS A 749 -4.89 26.43 -39.89
CA LYS A 749 -4.68 25.10 -40.48
C LYS A 749 -3.27 24.54 -40.21
N PHE A 750 -2.72 24.86 -39.04
CA PHE A 750 -1.39 24.44 -38.64
C PHE A 750 -1.46 23.11 -37.87
N GLY A 751 -0.75 22.10 -38.36
CA GLY A 751 -0.61 20.81 -37.70
C GLY A 751 0.86 20.47 -37.50
N GLN A 752 1.22 20.03 -36.30
CA GLN A 752 2.59 19.63 -35.97
C GLN A 752 2.60 18.35 -35.15
N SER A 753 3.52 17.44 -35.48
CA SER A 753 3.77 16.21 -34.75
C SER A 753 5.17 16.20 -34.13
N PHE A 754 5.29 15.55 -32.98
CA PHE A 754 6.52 15.46 -32.20
C PHE A 754 6.81 13.99 -31.89
N LEU A 755 8.00 13.51 -32.26
CA LEU A 755 8.45 12.16 -31.94
C LEU A 755 9.06 12.14 -30.53
N LEU A 756 8.53 11.27 -29.68
CA LEU A 756 9.02 10.99 -28.33
C LEU A 756 9.82 9.69 -28.30
N ASP A 757 10.59 9.49 -27.22
CA ASP A 757 11.26 8.22 -26.95
C ASP A 757 10.24 7.05 -26.93
N PRO A 758 10.51 5.90 -27.58
CA PRO A 758 9.58 4.76 -27.63
C PRO A 758 9.16 4.22 -26.26
N LYS A 759 9.94 4.49 -25.21
CA LYS A 759 9.62 4.11 -23.83
C LYS A 759 8.48 4.93 -23.25
N CYS A 760 8.19 6.12 -23.78
CA CYS A 760 7.08 6.95 -23.34
C CYS A 760 5.72 6.25 -23.49
N SER A 761 4.79 6.56 -22.60
CA SER A 761 3.41 6.09 -22.67
C SER A 761 2.56 6.97 -23.59
N VAL A 762 1.42 6.44 -24.06
CA VAL A 762 0.40 7.25 -24.77
C VAL A 762 0.01 8.46 -23.92
N PHE A 763 -0.18 8.25 -22.62
CA PHE A 763 -0.46 9.31 -21.67
C PHE A 763 0.61 10.43 -21.69
N THR A 764 1.89 10.08 -21.73
CA THR A 764 2.96 11.08 -21.83
C THR A 764 2.91 11.84 -23.16
N ALA A 765 2.52 11.19 -24.25
CA ALA A 765 2.31 11.85 -25.53
C ALA A 765 1.14 12.84 -25.48
N GLU A 766 -0.01 12.44 -24.95
CA GLU A 766 -1.19 13.31 -24.77
C GLU A 766 -0.87 14.53 -23.87
N VAL A 767 -0.11 14.31 -22.78
CA VAL A 767 0.32 15.39 -21.89
C VAL A 767 1.33 16.32 -22.59
N TYR A 768 2.24 15.78 -23.40
CA TYR A 768 3.18 16.59 -24.16
C TYR A 768 2.46 17.42 -25.23
N ALA A 769 1.43 16.88 -25.86
CA ALA A 769 0.58 17.60 -26.82
C ALA A 769 -0.06 18.83 -26.18
N ALA A 770 -0.62 18.67 -24.97
CA ALA A 770 -1.15 19.80 -24.20
C ALA A 770 -0.07 20.85 -23.84
N LEU A 771 1.17 20.43 -23.55
CA LEU A 771 2.27 21.34 -23.29
C LEU A 771 2.62 22.16 -24.55
N GLU A 772 2.68 21.53 -25.71
CA GLU A 772 2.97 22.22 -26.98
C GLU A 772 1.83 23.14 -27.41
N ALA A 773 0.57 22.75 -27.18
CA ALA A 773 -0.57 23.64 -27.36
C ALA A 773 -0.46 24.90 -26.49
N LEU A 774 -0.05 24.76 -25.23
CA LEU A 774 0.20 25.89 -24.35
C LEU A 774 1.35 26.77 -24.85
N LYS A 775 2.46 26.19 -25.32
CA LYS A 775 3.55 26.98 -25.92
C LYS A 775 3.09 27.74 -27.16
N ARG A 776 2.22 27.14 -27.98
CA ARG A 776 1.63 27.80 -29.16
C ARG A 776 0.83 29.05 -28.77
N ILE A 777 0.08 29.00 -27.66
CA ILE A 777 -0.68 30.15 -27.12
C ILE A 777 0.22 31.36 -26.89
N ALA A 778 1.49 31.16 -26.49
CA ALA A 778 2.42 32.28 -26.29
C ALA A 778 2.71 33.11 -27.56
N HIS A 779 2.42 32.56 -28.74
CA HIS A 779 2.61 33.22 -30.03
C HIS A 779 1.32 33.85 -30.58
N ILE A 780 0.20 33.75 -29.86
CA ILE A 780 -1.11 34.27 -30.27
C ILE A 780 -1.45 35.45 -29.36
N ASN A 781 -1.19 36.68 -29.83
CA ASN A 781 -1.37 37.89 -29.03
C ASN A 781 -2.78 38.52 -29.13
N SER A 782 -3.63 38.03 -30.05
CA SER A 782 -4.94 38.63 -30.35
C SER A 782 -6.09 38.10 -29.50
N PHE A 783 -5.86 37.10 -28.64
CA PHE A 783 -6.89 36.45 -27.84
C PHE A 783 -6.46 36.28 -26.39
N ASN A 784 -7.42 36.38 -25.48
CA ASN A 784 -7.21 36.15 -24.04
C ASN A 784 -7.93 34.90 -23.53
N ASN A 785 -8.81 34.28 -24.33
CA ASN A 785 -9.62 33.15 -23.92
C ASN A 785 -9.39 31.94 -24.85
N PHE A 786 -8.72 30.92 -24.34
CA PHE A 786 -8.29 29.73 -25.09
C PHE A 786 -8.98 28.47 -24.58
N LEU A 787 -9.31 27.57 -25.50
CA LEU A 787 -9.90 26.27 -25.24
C LEU A 787 -9.05 25.17 -25.88
N ILE A 788 -8.47 24.30 -25.04
CA ILE A 788 -7.73 23.12 -25.49
C ILE A 788 -8.68 21.91 -25.46
N LEU A 789 -8.91 21.33 -26.63
CA LEU A 789 -9.76 20.17 -26.86
C LEU A 789 -8.90 18.91 -26.95
N THR A 790 -9.25 17.90 -26.15
CA THR A 790 -8.50 16.64 -26.04
C THR A 790 -9.45 15.48 -25.81
N ASP A 791 -9.15 14.31 -26.36
CA ASP A 791 -9.86 13.07 -26.03
C ASP A 791 -9.23 12.28 -24.87
N SER A 792 -8.12 12.78 -24.32
CA SER A 792 -7.49 12.21 -23.13
C SER A 792 -8.19 12.63 -21.84
N LEU A 793 -9.20 11.85 -21.44
CA LEU A 793 -9.83 12.01 -20.12
C LEU A 793 -8.81 11.82 -18.99
N SER A 794 -7.82 10.95 -19.19
CA SER A 794 -6.80 10.65 -18.18
C SER A 794 -5.86 11.84 -17.92
N MET A 795 -5.54 12.62 -18.96
CA MET A 795 -4.77 13.85 -18.85
C MET A 795 -5.57 14.94 -18.12
N VAL A 796 -6.84 15.16 -18.49
CA VAL A 796 -7.73 16.11 -17.82
C VAL A 796 -7.89 15.78 -16.33
N GLN A 797 -8.13 14.51 -15.99
CA GLN A 797 -8.18 14.04 -14.60
C GLN A 797 -6.86 14.22 -13.85
N SER A 798 -5.72 14.12 -14.55
CA SER A 798 -4.41 14.31 -13.94
C SER A 798 -4.07 15.78 -13.69
N LEU A 799 -4.61 16.71 -14.51
CA LEU A 799 -4.49 18.15 -14.29
C LEU A 799 -5.36 18.65 -13.13
N THR A 800 -6.55 18.07 -12.92
CA THR A 800 -7.39 18.38 -11.74
C THR A 800 -6.84 17.81 -10.45
N ASN A 801 -6.12 16.69 -10.52
CA ASN A 801 -5.55 16.07 -9.33
C ASN A 801 -4.33 16.86 -8.83
N LEU A 802 -4.56 17.76 -7.87
CA LEU A 802 -3.55 18.61 -7.24
C LEU A 802 -2.71 17.89 -6.15
N ARG A 803 -2.82 16.56 -6.03
CA ARG A 803 -1.99 15.82 -5.06
C ARG A 803 -0.52 15.85 -5.46
N PHE A 804 0.31 16.18 -4.49
CA PHE A 804 1.77 16.16 -4.61
C PHE A 804 2.26 14.72 -4.74
N ASP A 805 2.81 14.35 -5.89
CA ASP A 805 3.41 13.03 -6.11
C ASP A 805 4.66 13.16 -6.98
N PHE A 806 5.79 12.66 -6.48
CA PHE A 806 7.04 12.65 -7.21
C PHE A 806 7.01 11.71 -8.42
N LYS A 807 6.10 10.72 -8.43
CA LYS A 807 5.89 9.81 -9.57
C LYS A 807 5.03 10.42 -10.66
N LYS A 808 4.37 11.54 -10.40
CA LYS A 808 3.55 12.23 -11.40
C LYS A 808 4.44 12.64 -12.57
N ASN A 809 3.91 12.53 -13.79
CA ASN A 809 4.63 12.96 -14.98
C ASN A 809 5.03 14.44 -14.83
N TYR A 810 6.33 14.72 -14.92
CA TYR A 810 6.87 16.05 -14.66
C TYR A 810 6.34 17.11 -15.64
N ILE A 811 5.92 16.69 -16.83
CA ILE A 811 5.34 17.56 -17.86
C ILE A 811 4.05 18.21 -17.35
N LEU A 812 3.29 17.55 -16.48
CA LEU A 812 2.11 18.14 -15.84
C LEU A 812 2.46 19.35 -14.95
N TYR A 813 3.62 19.33 -14.29
CA TYR A 813 4.08 20.50 -13.52
C TYR A 813 4.53 21.65 -14.43
N ASN A 814 5.10 21.34 -15.61
CA ASN A 814 5.37 22.37 -16.64
C ASN A 814 4.08 23.01 -17.16
N ILE A 815 3.05 22.20 -17.43
CA ILE A 815 1.72 22.70 -17.81
C ILE A 815 1.16 23.62 -16.74
N LYS A 816 1.16 23.17 -15.48
CA LYS A 816 0.69 23.98 -14.34
C LYS A 816 1.45 25.30 -14.20
N LYS A 817 2.77 25.29 -14.38
CA LYS A 817 3.60 26.50 -14.38
C LYS A 817 3.17 27.49 -15.48
N LEU A 818 2.94 27.00 -16.70
CA LEU A 818 2.49 27.83 -17.81
C LEU A 818 1.09 28.39 -17.58
N LEU A 819 0.14 27.55 -17.16
CA LEU A 819 -1.22 27.97 -16.82
C LEU A 819 -1.25 29.07 -15.77
N PHE A 820 -0.46 28.90 -14.70
CA PHE A 820 -0.33 29.94 -13.67
C PHE A 820 0.28 31.24 -14.21
N SER A 821 1.28 31.14 -15.10
CA SER A 821 1.88 32.32 -15.74
C SER A 821 0.93 33.05 -16.70
N TYR A 822 0.07 32.31 -17.40
CA TYR A 822 -0.96 32.87 -18.28
C TYR A 822 -2.07 33.54 -17.47
N ALA A 823 -2.52 32.92 -16.39
CA ALA A 823 -3.49 33.53 -15.49
C ALA A 823 -3.00 34.87 -14.92
N LYS A 824 -1.71 34.97 -14.58
CA LYS A 824 -1.07 36.24 -14.16
C LYS A 824 -1.04 37.32 -15.24
N LYS A 825 -1.05 36.94 -16.52
CA LYS A 825 -1.11 37.84 -17.68
C LYS A 825 -2.55 38.15 -18.12
N GLY A 826 -3.57 37.65 -17.40
CA GLY A 826 -4.97 37.80 -17.79
C GLY A 826 -5.41 36.88 -18.93
N ILE A 827 -4.59 35.88 -19.29
CA ILE A 827 -4.93 34.88 -20.32
C ILE A 827 -5.61 33.69 -19.63
N GLN A 828 -6.86 33.44 -20.00
CA GLN A 828 -7.65 32.30 -19.55
C GLN A 828 -7.47 31.12 -20.50
N VAL A 829 -7.02 29.99 -19.96
CA VAL A 829 -6.92 28.74 -20.71
C VAL A 829 -7.81 27.69 -20.03
N SER A 830 -8.69 27.10 -20.81
CA SER A 830 -9.62 26.04 -20.37
C SER A 830 -9.35 24.75 -21.12
N PHE A 831 -9.53 23.61 -20.46
CA PHE A 831 -9.47 22.29 -21.08
C PHE A 831 -10.88 21.72 -21.22
N MET A 832 -11.12 21.01 -22.31
CA MET A 832 -12.37 20.31 -22.55
C MET A 832 -12.10 18.92 -23.08
N TRP A 833 -12.70 17.92 -22.42
CA TRP A 833 -12.68 16.55 -22.91
C TRP A 833 -13.70 16.38 -24.03
N ILE A 834 -13.31 15.71 -25.11
CA ILE A 834 -14.19 15.33 -26.22
C ILE A 834 -14.07 13.83 -26.50
N PRO A 835 -15.15 13.17 -26.97
CA PRO A 835 -15.08 11.74 -27.28
C PRO A 835 -14.28 11.50 -28.58
N SER A 836 -13.39 10.51 -28.58
CA SER A 836 -12.66 10.12 -29.80
C SER A 836 -13.57 9.43 -30.83
N HIS A 837 -13.21 9.54 -32.11
CA HIS A 837 -13.89 8.91 -33.27
C HIS A 837 -15.41 9.16 -33.37
N ARG A 838 -15.84 10.40 -33.14
CA ARG A 838 -17.26 10.83 -33.19
C ARG A 838 -17.56 11.90 -34.26
N GLY A 839 -16.75 12.05 -35.31
CA GLY A 839 -17.02 13.03 -36.37
C GLY A 839 -16.67 14.47 -36.02
N ILE A 840 -15.89 14.70 -34.94
CA ILE A 840 -15.36 16.03 -34.61
C ILE A 840 -14.14 16.26 -35.50
N THR A 841 -14.30 17.10 -36.51
CA THR A 841 -13.32 17.27 -37.60
C THR A 841 -11.93 17.65 -37.07
N GLY A 842 -11.84 18.56 -36.10
CA GLY A 842 -10.55 18.95 -35.51
C GLY A 842 -9.85 17.81 -34.75
N ASN A 843 -10.62 16.95 -34.07
CA ASN A 843 -10.06 15.80 -33.34
C ASN A 843 -9.56 14.72 -34.31
N GLU A 844 -10.31 14.46 -35.38
CA GLU A 844 -9.93 13.48 -36.40
C GLU A 844 -8.68 13.90 -37.16
N ILE A 845 -8.51 15.20 -37.42
CA ILE A 845 -7.30 15.73 -38.04
C ILE A 845 -6.09 15.57 -37.12
N VAL A 846 -6.19 15.95 -35.83
CA VAL A 846 -5.05 15.83 -34.90
C VAL A 846 -4.67 14.38 -34.62
N ASP A 847 -5.65 13.47 -34.54
CA ASP A 847 -5.42 12.03 -34.41
C ASP A 847 -4.70 11.47 -35.64
N LYS A 848 -5.12 11.90 -36.84
CA LYS A 848 -4.38 11.57 -38.07
C LYS A 848 -2.95 12.11 -38.05
N ILE A 849 -2.73 13.34 -37.60
CA ILE A 849 -1.38 13.92 -37.47
C ILE A 849 -0.54 13.13 -36.46
N ALA A 850 -1.11 12.72 -35.32
CA ALA A 850 -0.43 11.91 -34.31
C ALA A 850 -0.04 10.52 -34.84
N ARG A 851 -0.92 9.89 -35.63
CA ARG A 851 -0.69 8.57 -36.24
C ARG A 851 0.30 8.62 -37.41
N ASP A 852 0.09 9.54 -38.34
CA ASP A 852 0.80 9.56 -39.63
C ASP A 852 2.13 10.34 -39.58
N GLY A 853 2.27 11.32 -38.66
CA GLY A 853 3.54 12.02 -38.40
C GLY A 853 3.88 13.13 -39.42
N THR A 854 2.89 13.87 -39.92
CA THR A 854 3.13 15.02 -40.81
C THR A 854 3.92 16.14 -40.08
N ASN A 855 4.91 16.75 -40.73
CA ASN A 855 5.77 17.83 -40.19
C ASN A 855 6.42 17.49 -38.83
N MET A 856 7.12 16.35 -38.80
CA MET A 856 7.65 15.73 -37.59
C MET A 856 8.93 16.41 -37.07
N LEU A 857 8.92 16.79 -35.79
CA LEU A 857 10.12 17.17 -35.04
C LEU A 857 10.53 16.03 -34.09
N ASP A 858 11.79 15.57 -34.19
CA ASP A 858 12.34 14.65 -33.20
C ASP A 858 12.75 15.42 -31.95
N VAL A 859 12.05 15.14 -30.85
CA VAL A 859 12.32 15.74 -29.54
C VAL A 859 12.70 14.69 -28.50
N SER A 860 12.95 13.44 -28.91
CA SER A 860 13.28 12.31 -28.02
C SER A 860 14.52 12.56 -27.16
N SER A 861 15.49 13.34 -27.67
CA SER A 861 16.69 13.74 -26.93
C SER A 861 16.41 14.84 -25.89
N ILE A 862 15.42 15.70 -26.14
CA ILE A 862 15.05 16.85 -25.32
C ILE A 862 14.06 16.45 -24.23
N VAL A 863 13.02 15.70 -24.59
CA VAL A 863 11.97 15.24 -23.68
C VAL A 863 12.44 13.97 -22.98
N LYS A 864 12.79 14.11 -21.71
CA LYS A 864 13.22 12.97 -20.90
C LYS A 864 12.05 12.08 -20.53
N VAL A 865 12.29 10.76 -20.48
CA VAL A 865 11.24 9.78 -20.18
C VAL A 865 10.84 9.88 -18.70
N PRO A 866 9.53 10.01 -18.39
CA PRO A 866 9.04 9.97 -17.02
C PRO A 866 9.35 8.62 -16.34
N LEU A 867 9.65 8.66 -15.04
CA LEU A 867 9.99 7.46 -14.23
C LEU A 867 8.99 6.31 -14.39
N THR A 868 7.69 6.62 -14.42
CA THR A 868 6.61 5.63 -14.47
C THR A 868 6.51 4.91 -15.81
N ASP A 869 6.90 5.56 -16.90
CA ASP A 869 6.81 5.00 -18.25
C ASP A 869 7.84 3.88 -18.44
N CYS A 870 9.01 4.05 -17.82
CA CYS A 870 10.07 3.05 -17.79
C CYS A 870 9.69 1.75 -17.06
N TYR A 871 8.69 1.76 -16.16
CA TYR A 871 8.25 0.54 -15.48
C TYR A 871 7.69 -0.51 -16.43
N GLN A 872 7.05 -0.08 -17.53
CA GLN A 872 6.52 -1.01 -18.52
C GLN A 872 7.64 -1.74 -19.27
N SER A 873 8.74 -1.04 -19.57
CA SER A 873 9.93 -1.64 -20.19
C SER A 873 10.51 -2.75 -19.32
N ILE A 874 10.66 -2.46 -18.02
CA ILE A 874 11.12 -3.44 -17.03
C ILE A 874 10.15 -4.63 -16.94
N ASP A 875 8.84 -4.38 -16.90
CA ASP A 875 7.83 -5.44 -16.87
C ASP A 875 7.92 -6.34 -18.11
N ASN A 876 8.12 -5.76 -19.29
CA ASN A 876 8.26 -6.51 -20.53
C ASN A 876 9.53 -7.37 -20.52
N GLN A 877 10.67 -6.82 -20.11
CA GLN A 877 11.94 -7.55 -19.99
C GLN A 877 11.83 -8.75 -19.05
N VAL A 878 11.31 -8.55 -17.83
CA VAL A 878 11.14 -9.63 -16.86
C VAL A 878 10.10 -10.67 -17.33
N ASN A 879 9.06 -10.25 -18.06
CA ASN A 879 8.12 -11.19 -18.67
C ASN A 879 8.78 -12.02 -19.78
N SER A 880 9.68 -11.45 -20.58
CA SER A 880 10.46 -12.20 -21.58
C SER A 880 11.32 -13.28 -20.91
N LEU A 881 12.03 -12.92 -19.83
CA LEU A 881 12.76 -13.90 -19.01
C LEU A 881 11.85 -14.99 -18.44
N TRP A 882 10.62 -14.65 -18.03
CA TRP A 882 9.66 -15.64 -17.58
C TRP A 882 9.21 -16.59 -18.70
N VAL A 883 9.06 -16.08 -19.92
CA VAL A 883 8.77 -16.92 -21.09
C VAL A 883 9.92 -17.89 -21.37
N GLU A 884 11.16 -17.43 -21.29
CA GLU A 884 12.35 -18.30 -21.43
C GLU A 884 12.42 -19.36 -20.34
N PHE A 885 12.21 -18.99 -19.08
CA PHE A 885 12.13 -19.92 -17.95
C PHE A 885 11.05 -20.99 -18.19
N TRP A 886 9.91 -20.58 -18.76
CA TRP A 886 8.83 -21.51 -19.05
C TRP A 886 9.21 -22.48 -20.18
N LYS A 887 9.83 -21.99 -21.27
CA LYS A 887 10.29 -22.83 -22.39
C LYS A 887 11.32 -23.87 -21.93
N GLN A 888 12.32 -23.46 -21.16
CA GLN A 888 13.35 -24.37 -20.65
C GLN A 888 12.78 -25.48 -19.77
N ASP A 889 11.85 -25.14 -18.86
CA ASP A 889 11.25 -26.14 -17.98
C ASP A 889 10.37 -27.12 -18.76
N GLN A 890 9.66 -26.70 -19.82
CA GLN A 890 8.81 -27.59 -20.64
C GLN A 890 9.58 -28.79 -21.21
N GLU A 891 10.86 -28.62 -21.52
CA GLU A 891 11.72 -29.65 -22.08
C GLU A 891 12.10 -30.72 -21.04
N GLN A 892 12.18 -30.34 -19.76
CA GLN A 892 12.61 -31.22 -18.67
C GLN A 892 11.46 -31.72 -17.79
N LYS A 893 10.53 -30.83 -17.39
CA LYS A 893 9.46 -31.07 -16.40
C LYS A 893 8.16 -30.40 -16.84
N GLY A 894 7.04 -31.13 -16.71
CA GLY A 894 5.73 -30.58 -17.09
C GLY A 894 5.47 -30.51 -18.59
N LYS A 895 6.18 -31.33 -19.39
CA LYS A 895 5.97 -31.53 -20.83
C LYS A 895 4.49 -31.63 -21.22
N TRP A 896 3.70 -32.41 -20.46
CA TRP A 896 2.24 -32.50 -20.65
C TRP A 896 1.55 -31.13 -20.60
N TYR A 897 1.76 -30.37 -19.53
CA TYR A 897 1.16 -29.04 -19.40
C TYR A 897 1.68 -28.08 -20.47
N GLY A 898 2.94 -28.21 -20.91
CA GLY A 898 3.51 -27.50 -22.05
C GLY A 898 2.73 -27.71 -23.36
N THR A 899 2.24 -28.92 -23.63
CA THR A 899 1.39 -29.19 -24.81
C THR A 899 0.06 -28.43 -24.78
N ILE A 900 -0.44 -28.10 -23.60
CA ILE A 900 -1.73 -27.41 -23.39
C ILE A 900 -1.52 -25.89 -23.32
N GLN A 901 -0.45 -25.45 -22.65
CA GLN A 901 -0.14 -24.06 -22.37
C GLN A 901 1.28 -23.71 -22.80
N GLU A 902 1.50 -23.65 -24.12
CA GLU A 902 2.80 -23.35 -24.71
C GLU A 902 3.30 -21.95 -24.32
N LYS A 903 2.42 -20.94 -24.46
CA LYS A 903 2.74 -19.54 -24.16
C LYS A 903 2.29 -19.14 -22.77
N LEU A 904 3.00 -18.19 -22.16
CA LEU A 904 2.62 -17.61 -20.88
C LEU A 904 1.24 -16.92 -21.00
N PRO A 905 0.23 -17.24 -20.17
CA PRO A 905 -1.08 -16.64 -20.27
C PRO A 905 -1.07 -15.20 -19.74
N VAL A 906 -1.96 -14.35 -20.26
CA VAL A 906 -2.19 -12.99 -19.75
C VAL A 906 -2.86 -13.02 -18.37
N ALA A 907 -3.78 -13.97 -18.18
CA ALA A 907 -4.48 -14.20 -16.92
C ALA A 907 -4.84 -15.70 -16.77
N PRO A 908 -5.10 -16.19 -15.54
CA PRO A 908 -5.57 -17.56 -15.34
C PRO A 908 -6.86 -17.83 -16.12
N TRP A 909 -7.02 -19.05 -16.66
CA TRP A 909 -8.17 -19.39 -17.50
C TRP A 909 -9.52 -19.21 -16.80
N TYR A 910 -9.55 -19.40 -15.47
CA TYR A 910 -10.74 -19.25 -14.63
C TYR A 910 -11.07 -17.78 -14.27
N ASN A 911 -10.30 -16.79 -14.71
CA ASN A 911 -10.48 -15.38 -14.33
C ASN A 911 -11.80 -14.76 -14.85
N LYS A 912 -12.33 -15.21 -15.99
CA LYS A 912 -13.57 -14.67 -16.61
C LYS A 912 -14.85 -15.50 -16.33
N LEU A 913 -14.75 -16.66 -15.68
CA LEU A 913 -15.90 -17.54 -15.41
C LEU A 913 -16.80 -17.00 -14.29
N LYS A 914 -18.02 -16.51 -14.58
CA LYS A 914 -18.83 -15.81 -13.58
C LYS A 914 -19.10 -16.63 -12.30
N MET A 915 -19.27 -17.96 -12.38
CA MET A 915 -19.51 -18.83 -11.22
C MET A 915 -18.96 -20.26 -11.44
N ALA A 916 -17.66 -20.44 -11.23
CA ALA A 916 -17.05 -21.77 -11.20
C ALA A 916 -16.93 -22.26 -9.75
N SER A 917 -17.44 -23.47 -9.44
CA SER A 917 -17.19 -24.09 -8.14
C SER A 917 -15.69 -24.35 -7.97
N ARG A 918 -15.20 -24.35 -6.73
CA ARG A 918 -13.79 -24.66 -6.49
C ARG A 918 -13.44 -26.05 -6.99
N ASP A 919 -14.28 -27.03 -6.69
CA ASP A 919 -14.17 -28.39 -7.19
C ASP A 919 -13.99 -28.44 -8.72
N PHE A 920 -14.81 -27.71 -9.48
CA PHE A 920 -14.66 -27.56 -10.93
C PHE A 920 -13.27 -27.04 -11.33
N VAL A 921 -12.84 -25.91 -10.74
CA VAL A 921 -11.54 -25.31 -11.09
C VAL A 921 -10.38 -26.25 -10.74
N THR A 922 -10.42 -26.89 -9.58
CA THR A 922 -9.36 -27.80 -9.14
C THR A 922 -9.29 -29.06 -9.98
N THR A 923 -10.43 -29.63 -10.39
CA THR A 923 -10.49 -30.79 -11.27
C THR A 923 -9.89 -30.45 -12.64
N ILE A 924 -10.28 -29.33 -13.24
CA ILE A 924 -9.72 -28.91 -14.53
C ILE A 924 -8.23 -28.57 -14.44
N ASN A 925 -7.78 -27.87 -13.39
CA ASN A 925 -6.35 -27.60 -13.18
C ASN A 925 -5.56 -28.92 -13.10
N ARG A 926 -6.07 -29.91 -12.37
CA ARG A 926 -5.45 -31.24 -12.24
C ARG A 926 -5.33 -31.96 -13.58
N LEU A 927 -6.38 -31.95 -14.40
CA LEU A 927 -6.34 -32.47 -15.77
C LEU A 927 -5.31 -31.75 -16.63
N ARG A 928 -5.29 -30.41 -16.57
CA ARG A 928 -4.32 -29.59 -17.30
C ARG A 928 -2.89 -29.91 -16.87
N PHE A 929 -2.65 -30.19 -15.58
CA PHE A 929 -1.35 -30.63 -15.12
C PHE A 929 -1.00 -32.07 -15.54
N GLY A 930 -1.99 -32.91 -15.89
CA GLY A 930 -1.81 -34.33 -16.17
C GLY A 930 -1.76 -35.18 -14.89
N HIS A 931 -2.34 -34.67 -13.80
CA HIS A 931 -2.28 -35.26 -12.46
C HIS A 931 -3.70 -35.59 -12.00
N SER A 932 -3.98 -36.85 -11.71
CA SER A 932 -5.30 -37.31 -11.24
C SER A 932 -5.16 -38.41 -10.19
N THR A 933 -6.28 -38.91 -9.65
CA THR A 933 -6.30 -40.01 -8.68
C THR A 933 -6.47 -41.37 -9.36
N VAL A 934 -6.13 -41.49 -10.64
CA VAL A 934 -6.29 -42.73 -11.41
C VAL A 934 -5.14 -43.73 -11.13
N PRO A 935 -5.37 -45.05 -11.28
CA PRO A 935 -4.41 -46.10 -10.95
C PRO A 935 -3.01 -45.87 -11.55
N ALA A 936 -2.92 -45.51 -12.83
CA ALA A 936 -1.63 -45.28 -13.49
C ALA A 936 -0.81 -44.14 -12.86
N HIS A 937 -1.46 -43.07 -12.39
CA HIS A 937 -0.75 -42.00 -11.69
C HIS A 937 -0.43 -42.36 -10.24
N LEU A 938 -1.34 -43.04 -9.54
CA LEU A 938 -1.09 -43.49 -8.16
C LEU A 938 0.04 -44.54 -8.08
N ALA A 939 0.13 -45.43 -9.07
CA ALA A 939 1.21 -46.41 -9.17
C ALA A 939 2.58 -45.74 -9.38
N ARG A 940 2.65 -44.71 -10.23
CA ARG A 940 3.85 -43.86 -10.37
C ARG A 940 4.27 -43.15 -9.08
N LEU A 941 3.32 -42.91 -8.17
CA LEU A 941 3.58 -42.32 -6.85
C LEU A 941 3.88 -43.37 -5.77
N GLY A 942 3.81 -44.67 -6.09
CA GLY A 942 3.99 -45.76 -5.13
C GLY A 942 2.84 -45.90 -4.13
N ILE A 943 1.65 -45.36 -4.42
CA ILE A 943 0.48 -45.43 -3.52
C ILE A 943 -0.30 -46.74 -3.75
N VAL A 944 -0.31 -47.24 -4.99
CA VAL A 944 -0.94 -48.51 -5.38
C VAL A 944 0.06 -49.35 -6.16
N GLU A 945 -0.06 -50.67 -6.11
CA GLU A 945 0.90 -51.59 -6.74
C GLU A 945 0.66 -51.75 -8.25
N SER A 946 -0.60 -51.69 -8.70
CA SER A 946 -0.97 -51.88 -10.11
C SER A 946 -1.33 -50.57 -10.80
N SER A 947 -0.83 -50.40 -12.03
CA SER A 947 -1.19 -49.29 -12.92
C SER A 947 -2.42 -49.59 -13.80
N TYR A 948 -2.98 -50.79 -13.73
CA TYR A 948 -4.13 -51.21 -14.54
C TYR A 948 -5.44 -50.56 -14.08
N CYS A 949 -6.39 -50.48 -15.01
CA CYS A 949 -7.72 -49.97 -14.73
C CYS A 949 -8.44 -50.83 -13.69
N THR A 950 -8.93 -50.21 -12.61
CA THR A 950 -9.65 -50.90 -11.52
C THR A 950 -11.01 -51.46 -11.91
N PHE A 951 -11.54 -51.07 -13.08
CA PHE A 951 -12.87 -51.50 -13.54
C PHE A 951 -12.80 -52.55 -14.64
N CYS A 952 -12.08 -52.28 -15.74
CA CYS A 952 -11.98 -53.24 -16.85
C CYS A 952 -10.75 -54.16 -16.77
N ASN A 953 -9.72 -53.79 -16.00
CA ASN A 953 -8.45 -54.51 -15.86
C ASN A 953 -7.70 -54.85 -17.16
N ASN A 954 -8.14 -54.32 -18.31
CA ASN A 954 -7.63 -54.68 -19.64
C ASN A 954 -6.49 -53.79 -20.15
N SER A 955 -6.29 -52.61 -19.54
CA SER A 955 -5.26 -51.65 -19.96
C SER A 955 -4.80 -50.78 -18.79
N VAL A 956 -3.75 -50.00 -19.03
CA VAL A 956 -3.26 -48.99 -18.09
C VAL A 956 -4.40 -48.01 -17.75
N GLY A 957 -4.70 -47.87 -16.47
CA GLY A 957 -5.78 -47.02 -15.95
C GLY A 957 -5.35 -45.56 -15.88
N ASP A 958 -5.09 -44.93 -17.02
CA ASP A 958 -4.82 -43.49 -17.14
C ASP A 958 -6.08 -42.69 -17.55
N ILE A 959 -5.98 -41.36 -17.51
CA ILE A 959 -7.13 -40.48 -17.79
C ILE A 959 -7.62 -40.64 -19.24
N GLU A 960 -6.71 -40.83 -20.19
CA GLU A 960 -7.09 -40.99 -21.60
C GLU A 960 -7.83 -42.31 -21.81
N HIS A 961 -7.42 -43.39 -21.14
CA HIS A 961 -8.17 -44.64 -21.12
C HIS A 961 -9.59 -44.44 -20.60
N PHE A 962 -9.77 -43.76 -19.46
CA PHE A 962 -11.11 -43.49 -18.92
C PHE A 962 -11.96 -42.66 -19.89
N ILE A 963 -11.39 -41.63 -20.52
CA ILE A 963 -12.10 -40.69 -21.40
C ILE A 963 -12.37 -41.24 -22.81
N PHE A 964 -11.54 -42.15 -23.33
CA PHE A 964 -11.66 -42.61 -24.72
C PHE A 964 -11.94 -44.11 -24.89
N THR A 965 -11.39 -45.00 -24.06
CA THR A 965 -11.36 -46.45 -24.39
C THR A 965 -11.95 -47.39 -23.34
N CYS A 966 -12.19 -46.96 -22.10
CA CYS A 966 -12.71 -47.83 -21.04
C CYS A 966 -14.15 -48.31 -21.30
N GLU A 967 -14.35 -49.60 -21.55
CA GLU A 967 -15.67 -50.19 -21.88
C GLU A 967 -16.72 -49.96 -20.78
N CYS A 968 -16.31 -49.92 -19.51
CA CYS A 968 -17.19 -49.71 -18.36
C CYS A 968 -17.87 -48.34 -18.32
N PHE A 969 -17.38 -47.35 -19.10
CA PHE A 969 -17.91 -45.97 -19.13
C PHE A 969 -18.41 -45.57 -20.52
N SER A 970 -18.79 -46.54 -21.36
CA SER A 970 -19.32 -46.31 -22.71
C SER A 970 -20.54 -45.37 -22.73
N PHE A 971 -21.49 -45.55 -21.80
CA PHE A 971 -22.68 -44.70 -21.68
C PHE A 971 -22.34 -43.24 -21.31
N ASP A 972 -21.53 -43.03 -20.27
CA ASP A 972 -21.08 -41.68 -19.88
C ASP A 972 -20.30 -41.01 -21.02
N ARG A 973 -19.55 -41.79 -21.82
CA ARG A 973 -18.81 -41.28 -22.98
C ARG A 973 -19.76 -40.79 -24.06
N LEU A 974 -20.86 -41.50 -24.34
CA LEU A 974 -21.88 -41.04 -25.30
C LEU A 974 -22.48 -39.69 -24.90
N ILE A 975 -22.74 -39.48 -23.60
CA ILE A 975 -23.20 -38.17 -23.08
C ILE A 975 -22.12 -37.09 -23.31
N LEU A 976 -20.86 -37.40 -22.99
CA LEU A 976 -19.74 -36.49 -23.24
C LEU A 976 -19.62 -36.13 -24.73
N VAL A 977 -19.77 -37.11 -25.63
CA VAL A 977 -19.74 -36.89 -27.08
C VAL A 977 -20.88 -35.97 -27.49
N SER A 978 -22.11 -36.24 -27.06
CA SER A 978 -23.29 -35.41 -27.36
C SER A 978 -23.08 -33.95 -26.94
N GLU A 979 -22.67 -33.72 -25.68
CA GLU A 979 -22.47 -32.36 -25.18
C GLU A 979 -21.34 -31.62 -25.93
N ILE A 980 -20.31 -32.34 -26.39
CA ILE A 980 -19.23 -31.76 -27.19
C ILE A 980 -19.70 -31.47 -28.63
N SER A 981 -20.46 -32.37 -29.24
CA SER A 981 -20.99 -32.20 -30.60
C SER A 981 -21.94 -31.01 -30.68
N ASP A 982 -22.77 -30.79 -29.65
CA ASP A 982 -23.65 -29.62 -29.53
C ASP A 982 -22.88 -28.28 -29.49
N ILE A 983 -21.68 -28.29 -28.91
CA ILE A 983 -20.81 -27.11 -28.81
C ILE A 983 -20.12 -26.76 -30.13
N VAL A 984 -19.87 -27.76 -30.99
CA VAL A 984 -18.98 -27.62 -32.16
C VAL A 984 -19.71 -27.50 -33.50
N GLN A 985 -21.05 -27.37 -33.53
CA GLN A 985 -21.85 -27.25 -34.76
C GLN A 985 -21.42 -28.25 -35.86
N ASN A 986 -21.54 -29.55 -35.57
CA ASN A 986 -21.45 -30.65 -36.54
C ASN A 986 -20.13 -30.89 -37.31
N GLN A 987 -18.96 -30.45 -36.83
CA GLN A 987 -17.68 -30.83 -37.47
C GLN A 987 -16.78 -31.82 -36.72
N VAL A 988 -17.26 -32.47 -35.65
CA VAL A 988 -16.36 -33.26 -34.80
C VAL A 988 -17.05 -34.45 -34.12
N THR A 989 -16.58 -35.66 -34.42
CA THR A 989 -16.84 -36.89 -33.66
C THR A 989 -15.71 -37.14 -32.65
N VAL A 990 -16.05 -37.34 -31.37
CA VAL A 990 -15.11 -37.67 -30.27
C VAL A 990 -14.49 -39.07 -30.42
N GLN A 991 -14.98 -39.89 -31.35
CA GLN A 991 -14.49 -41.24 -31.66
C GLN A 991 -13.23 -41.28 -32.53
N ASP A 992 -12.66 -40.13 -32.91
CA ASP A 992 -11.40 -40.08 -33.66
C ASP A 992 -10.22 -40.54 -32.78
N PRO A 993 -9.59 -41.71 -33.07
CA PRO A 993 -8.50 -42.27 -32.27
C PRO A 993 -7.23 -41.39 -32.27
N SER A 994 -7.18 -40.38 -33.15
CA SER A 994 -6.04 -39.46 -33.26
C SER A 994 -6.08 -38.30 -32.27
N ARG A 995 -7.18 -38.09 -31.55
CA ARG A 995 -7.35 -36.94 -30.63
C ARG A 995 -6.80 -37.19 -29.24
N ARG A 996 -5.85 -36.36 -28.83
CA ARG A 996 -5.26 -36.38 -27.48
C ARG A 996 -6.07 -35.49 -26.53
N LEU A 997 -6.16 -35.88 -25.26
CA LEU A 997 -6.81 -35.05 -24.23
C LEU A 997 -6.15 -33.67 -24.10
N SER A 998 -4.86 -33.56 -24.39
CA SER A 998 -4.14 -32.29 -24.46
C SER A 998 -4.77 -31.28 -25.42
N ASP A 999 -5.28 -31.73 -26.57
CA ASP A 999 -5.88 -30.84 -27.56
C ASP A 999 -7.26 -30.36 -27.14
N MET A 1000 -8.03 -31.23 -26.47
CA MET A 1000 -9.28 -30.81 -25.84
C MET A 1000 -9.02 -29.76 -24.74
N LEU A 1001 -7.98 -29.94 -23.92
CA LEU A 1001 -7.69 -29.02 -22.83
C LEU A 1001 -7.15 -27.64 -23.27
N LYS A 1002 -6.84 -27.44 -24.56
CA LYS A 1002 -6.57 -26.11 -25.14
C LYS A 1002 -7.85 -25.29 -25.30
N ASN A 1003 -8.98 -25.94 -25.56
CA ASN A 1003 -10.27 -25.27 -25.77
C ASN A 1003 -11.14 -25.31 -24.51
N ARG A 1004 -11.41 -24.12 -23.96
CA ARG A 1004 -12.16 -23.97 -22.69
C ARG A 1004 -13.62 -24.40 -22.78
N SER A 1005 -14.19 -24.48 -23.99
CA SER A 1005 -15.57 -24.93 -24.18
C SER A 1005 -15.80 -26.37 -23.72
N TYR A 1006 -14.76 -27.22 -23.80
CA TYR A 1006 -14.84 -28.62 -23.38
C TYR A 1006 -14.73 -28.84 -21.87
N TYR A 1007 -14.40 -27.80 -21.08
CA TYR A 1007 -14.16 -27.98 -19.64
C TYR A 1007 -15.40 -28.41 -18.87
N VAL A 1008 -16.58 -27.89 -19.23
CA VAL A 1008 -17.83 -28.26 -18.54
C VAL A 1008 -18.20 -29.72 -18.82
N PRO A 1009 -18.25 -30.19 -20.09
CA PRO A 1009 -18.49 -31.59 -20.39
C PRO A 1009 -17.45 -32.53 -19.75
N LEU A 1010 -16.15 -32.21 -19.87
CA LEU A 1010 -15.07 -33.01 -19.27
C LEU A 1010 -15.22 -33.12 -17.75
N TYR A 1011 -15.58 -32.03 -17.08
CA TYR A 1011 -15.80 -32.04 -15.63
C TYR A 1011 -16.97 -32.94 -15.24
N LYS A 1012 -18.11 -32.86 -15.94
CA LYS A 1012 -19.27 -33.71 -15.66
C LYS A 1012 -18.94 -35.19 -15.84
N PHE A 1013 -18.27 -35.54 -16.95
CA PHE A 1013 -17.82 -36.90 -17.23
C PHE A 1013 -16.94 -37.41 -16.09
N ILE A 1014 -15.91 -36.65 -15.70
CA ILE A 1014 -15.00 -37.05 -14.62
C ILE A 1014 -15.74 -37.22 -13.30
N LYS A 1015 -16.71 -36.34 -12.98
CA LYS A 1015 -17.48 -36.48 -11.74
C LYS A 1015 -18.33 -37.74 -11.70
N ASN A 1016 -18.90 -38.15 -12.82
CA ASN A 1016 -19.78 -39.32 -12.89
C ASN A 1016 -19.00 -40.65 -12.96
N THR A 1017 -17.76 -40.59 -13.44
CA THR A 1017 -16.89 -41.77 -13.67
C THR A 1017 -15.77 -41.84 -12.64
N VAL A 1018 -14.64 -41.19 -12.92
CA VAL A 1018 -13.39 -41.18 -12.14
C VAL A 1018 -13.58 -40.57 -10.75
N GLY A 1019 -14.56 -39.70 -10.55
CA GLY A 1019 -14.89 -39.10 -9.24
C GLY A 1019 -15.47 -40.08 -8.23
N LYS A 1020 -15.79 -41.32 -8.66
CA LYS A 1020 -16.13 -42.45 -7.78
C LYS A 1020 -14.88 -43.18 -7.23
N LEU A 1021 -13.69 -42.91 -7.79
CA LEU A 1021 -12.37 -43.29 -7.27
C LEU A 1021 -11.82 -42.19 -6.35
#